data_AF-A0A7C7KWZ4-F1
#
_entry.id   AF-A0A7C7KWZ4-F1
#
_cell.length_a   1.000
_cell.length_b   1.000
_cell.length_c   1.000
_cell.angle_alpha   90.00
_cell.angle_beta   90.00
_cell.angle_gamma   90.00
#
_symmetry.space_group_name_H-M   'P 1'
#
loop_
_entity.id
_entity.type
_entity.pdbx_description
1 polymer ?
#
loop_
_entity_poly.entity_id
_entity_poly.type
_entity_poly.pdbx_seq_one_letter_code
_entity_poly.pdbx_strand_id
1 'polypeptide(L)'
;MEDIAESRLHNPTLQCEGDVMKMEATIVRDTYGVPHIFADSDETACFALGYVQAEDRHSALLRNFRIARGEMAALYGDEFVESDFQKFVMGIPQFAQRAITQIAPAIRRLIEAFTAGVNHYMHEHRNALPEGARDVTVADVLAFTRWMVLQWSWGQALHELEAWRAEQGHNTSDCEQGVESNSNSWALAPQRTAIGTPIRLIDPHVPWDGEYRWYEVHIHTSSVNVAGFALVGIPGITLGFNEYLSWSATAGGPDTADVYLLQLSRDGKHYRYDGGWRDIAEEPVIIKVRRGDKLHSEKRVIRYSHHGPIIHHEDDLAVAVRSAYAELWGLGQQLFEMNRATSLDEFKRALSRFEFPPQNVIVATVAGDIFYFLNGRTPRRNEKYNYSKPVPGWTSDTEWRGYLTVDELPQLLNPPAGFLQNCNNSPQWVTTEGTIDEGAYPSYAVYSHIGDVYRARSMRARELLAGAWGIDAEDAMRYAFDSLVPSAHAWISALREAVKRIGVDGNALLERALKMLTTWDGRFRADSVGATVYRFWRMFYAEHHPEVNSDNEMRCVPRNTEQQQDAIDALRKAVDYLSNKFGKLEVPLRNVQRMQRGKHDIGVGGLQSSKLGDCLRAVWTRDPDERGRCIATGGQSCTCIVIHTHPPKAFSITPYGQSDNEHSPHYFDQAELYATERMKPMWFGRAALKGHIE
;
A
#
# COMPACT_ATOMS: atom_id res chain seq x y z
N MET A 1 30.67 30.52 2.36
CA MET A 1 29.58 31.23 1.66
C MET A 1 30.12 31.59 0.29
N GLU A 2 30.16 30.62 -0.60
CA GLU A 2 30.48 30.79 -2.01
C GLU A 2 29.48 29.95 -2.79
N ASP A 3 29.00 30.54 -3.87
CA ASP A 3 27.83 30.20 -4.70
C ASP A 3 27.65 28.69 -4.95
N ILE A 4 26.58 28.14 -4.39
CA ILE A 4 26.01 26.85 -4.77
C ILE A 4 24.74 27.18 -5.56
N ALA A 5 24.50 26.46 -6.65
CA ALA A 5 23.34 26.61 -7.51
C ALA A 5 22.05 26.22 -6.76
N GLU A 6 21.56 27.11 -5.91
CA GLU A 6 20.21 27.03 -5.36
C GLU A 6 19.22 27.36 -6.49
N SER A 7 18.37 26.41 -6.89
CA SER A 7 17.21 26.76 -7.69
C SER A 7 16.22 27.51 -6.80
N ARG A 8 16.16 28.83 -6.98
CA ARG A 8 15.17 29.68 -6.32
C ARG A 8 13.89 29.62 -7.14
N LEU A 9 12.90 28.91 -6.63
CA LEU A 9 11.56 28.93 -7.22
C LEU A 9 10.81 30.16 -6.73
N HIS A 10 10.60 31.10 -7.65
CA HIS A 10 9.77 32.27 -7.42
C HIS A 10 8.32 31.92 -7.76
N ASN A 11 7.45 31.92 -6.76
CA ASN A 11 6.01 31.81 -7.00
C ASN A 11 5.54 33.08 -7.75
N PRO A 12 5.06 33.01 -9.01
CA PRO A 12 4.73 34.22 -9.74
C PRO A 12 3.39 34.83 -9.32
N THR A 13 2.46 34.08 -8.69
CA THR A 13 1.11 34.62 -8.45
C THR A 13 0.28 33.83 -7.42
N LEU A 14 0.15 34.39 -6.21
CA LEU A 14 -1.06 34.28 -5.37
C LEU A 14 -1.29 35.68 -4.77
N GLN A 15 -2.26 36.43 -5.32
CA GLN A 15 -2.71 37.68 -4.72
C GLN A 15 -3.60 37.35 -3.51
N CYS A 16 -3.18 37.73 -2.32
CA CYS A 16 -4.05 37.92 -1.17
C CYS A 16 -4.14 39.43 -0.92
N GLU A 17 -5.38 39.93 -0.81
CA GLU A 17 -5.78 41.30 -0.49
C GLU A 17 -4.65 42.30 -0.16
N GLY A 18 -4.17 43.03 -1.17
CA GLY A 18 -3.55 44.34 -0.99
C GLY A 18 -2.05 44.44 -0.73
N ASP A 19 -1.35 43.38 -0.30
CA ASP A 19 0.10 43.42 -0.03
C ASP A 19 0.86 42.23 -0.65
N VAL A 20 1.93 42.52 -1.41
CA VAL A 20 2.77 41.52 -2.10
C VAL A 20 3.71 40.84 -1.08
N MET A 21 3.27 39.73 -0.49
CA MET A 21 4.15 38.85 0.28
C MET A 21 4.99 38.00 -0.69
N LYS A 22 6.30 38.29 -0.80
CA LYS A 22 7.27 37.41 -1.49
C LYS A 22 7.43 36.13 -0.68
N MET A 23 6.88 35.04 -1.17
CA MET A 23 7.06 33.69 -0.62
C MET A 23 8.22 33.01 -1.36
N GLU A 24 9.38 32.87 -0.70
CA GLU A 24 10.58 32.23 -1.25
C GLU A 24 10.78 30.86 -0.58
N ALA A 25 10.83 29.79 -1.38
CA ALA A 25 11.30 28.48 -0.92
C ALA A 25 12.67 28.19 -1.52
N THR A 26 13.55 27.61 -0.71
CA THR A 26 14.80 27.02 -1.20
C THR A 26 14.57 25.52 -1.36
N ILE A 27 14.70 25.03 -2.58
CA ILE A 27 14.72 23.59 -2.87
C ILE A 27 16.18 23.18 -3.08
N VAL A 28 16.62 22.18 -2.33
CA VAL A 28 17.95 21.58 -2.46
C VAL A 28 17.75 20.12 -2.80
N ARG A 29 18.36 19.64 -3.89
CA ARG A 29 18.34 18.21 -4.23
C ARG A 29 19.59 17.53 -3.70
N ASP A 30 19.40 16.33 -3.18
CA ASP A 30 20.50 15.50 -2.70
C ASP A 30 21.11 14.65 -3.83
N THR A 31 22.10 13.79 -3.52
CA THR A 31 22.82 12.96 -4.50
C THR A 31 21.93 11.95 -5.24
N TYR A 32 20.69 11.74 -4.78
CA TYR A 32 19.69 10.85 -5.38
C TYR A 32 18.47 11.64 -5.89
N GLY A 33 18.62 12.95 -6.04
CA GLY A 33 17.60 13.86 -6.51
C GLY A 33 16.47 14.10 -5.52
N VAL A 34 16.56 13.66 -4.26
CA VAL A 34 15.46 13.88 -3.29
C VAL A 34 15.39 15.37 -2.95
N PRO A 35 14.21 16.01 -3.05
CA PRO A 35 14.08 17.41 -2.70
C PRO A 35 14.02 17.61 -1.18
N HIS A 36 14.78 18.59 -0.72
CA HIS A 36 14.73 19.18 0.61
C HIS A 36 14.18 20.59 0.49
N ILE A 37 12.95 20.78 0.96
CA ILE A 37 12.20 22.02 0.87
C ILE A 37 12.40 22.80 2.16
N PHE A 38 12.98 23.99 2.05
CA PHE A 38 13.10 24.95 3.15
C PHE A 38 12.27 26.18 2.85
N ALA A 39 11.30 26.49 3.72
CA ALA A 39 10.38 27.60 3.51
C ALA A 39 9.95 28.25 4.83
N ASP A 40 9.59 29.54 4.79
CA ASP A 40 9.20 30.28 6.00
C ASP A 40 7.76 29.97 6.47
N SER A 41 6.90 29.49 5.56
CA SER A 41 5.52 29.10 5.83
C SER A 41 5.16 27.76 5.19
N ASP A 42 4.12 27.12 5.72
CA ASP A 42 3.64 25.84 5.20
C ASP A 42 2.96 25.98 3.84
N GLU A 43 2.28 27.10 3.56
CA GLU A 43 1.76 27.39 2.22
C GLU A 43 2.90 27.43 1.19
N THR A 44 4.02 28.09 1.51
CA THR A 44 5.20 28.14 0.63
C THR A 44 5.81 26.75 0.45
N ALA A 45 5.90 25.96 1.53
CA ALA A 45 6.37 24.57 1.46
C ALA A 45 5.45 23.68 0.60
N CYS A 46 4.13 23.82 0.72
CA CYS A 46 3.16 23.10 -0.09
C CYS A 46 3.25 23.48 -1.56
N PHE A 47 3.44 24.76 -1.88
CA PHE A 47 3.72 25.22 -3.25
C PHE A 47 4.97 24.55 -3.81
N ALA A 48 6.09 24.61 -3.08
CA ALA A 48 7.33 23.95 -3.48
C ALA A 48 7.16 22.44 -3.66
N LEU A 49 6.42 21.78 -2.77
CA LEU A 49 6.11 20.35 -2.85
C LEU A 49 5.32 20.00 -4.12
N GLY A 50 4.32 20.81 -4.46
CA GLY A 50 3.54 20.65 -5.69
C GLY A 50 4.41 20.80 -6.94
N TYR A 51 5.31 21.78 -6.94
CA TYR A 51 6.25 22.00 -8.04
C TYR A 51 7.19 20.80 -8.24
N VAL A 52 7.89 20.35 -7.18
CA VAL A 52 8.89 19.26 -7.31
C VAL A 52 8.24 17.91 -7.63
N GLN A 53 7.03 17.64 -7.12
CA GLN A 53 6.28 16.44 -7.52
C GLN A 53 5.91 16.47 -9.01
N ALA A 54 5.52 17.64 -9.54
CA ALA A 54 5.23 17.79 -10.96
C ALA A 54 6.51 17.71 -11.82
N GLU A 55 7.59 18.32 -11.37
CA GLU A 55 8.91 18.25 -12.01
C GLU A 55 9.36 16.81 -12.21
N ASP A 56 9.29 16.01 -11.16
CA ASP A 56 9.74 14.63 -11.21
C ASP A 56 8.71 13.68 -11.85
N ARG A 57 7.40 13.93 -11.68
CA ARG A 57 6.34 12.94 -11.91
C ARG A 57 5.01 13.49 -12.43
N HIS A 58 5.00 14.60 -13.19
CA HIS A 58 3.78 15.21 -13.75
C HIS A 58 2.83 14.21 -14.43
N SER A 59 3.35 13.23 -15.19
CA SER A 59 2.50 12.25 -15.88
C SER A 59 1.75 11.33 -14.89
N ALA A 60 2.43 10.83 -13.85
CA ALA A 60 1.80 10.03 -12.81
C ALA A 60 0.82 10.88 -11.97
N LEU A 61 1.23 12.10 -11.61
CA LEU A 61 0.42 13.04 -10.85
C LEU A 61 -0.91 13.38 -11.55
N LEU A 62 -0.85 13.74 -12.84
CA LEU A 62 -2.05 14.07 -13.63
C LEU A 62 -2.92 12.83 -13.89
N ARG A 63 -2.31 11.65 -14.05
CA ARG A 63 -3.05 10.39 -14.16
C ARG A 63 -3.82 10.09 -12.88
N ASN A 64 -3.21 10.26 -11.70
CA ASN A 64 -3.84 10.05 -10.40
C ASN A 64 -5.10 10.91 -10.23
N PHE A 65 -5.01 12.20 -10.55
CA PHE A 65 -6.17 13.09 -10.52
C PHE A 65 -7.24 12.70 -11.54
N ARG A 66 -6.85 12.31 -12.76
CA ARG A 66 -7.81 11.85 -13.78
C ARG A 66 -8.56 10.60 -13.35
N ILE A 67 -7.87 9.63 -12.73
CA ILE A 67 -8.52 8.43 -12.18
C ILE A 67 -9.53 8.82 -11.11
N ALA A 68 -9.16 9.68 -10.17
CA ALA A 68 -10.06 10.10 -9.10
C ALA A 68 -11.30 10.84 -9.62
N ARG A 69 -11.18 11.56 -10.74
CA ARG A 69 -12.30 12.23 -11.40
C ARG A 69 -13.25 11.31 -12.18
N GLY A 70 -12.87 10.06 -12.44
CA GLY A 70 -13.62 9.19 -13.35
C GLY A 70 -13.62 9.72 -14.78
N GLU A 71 -12.43 10.09 -15.28
CA GLU A 71 -12.24 10.66 -16.62
C GLU A 71 -11.20 9.88 -17.47
N MET A 72 -10.97 8.60 -17.17
CA MET A 72 -10.04 7.77 -17.95
C MET A 72 -10.64 7.38 -19.30
N ALA A 73 -11.94 7.10 -19.38
CA ALA A 73 -12.65 6.76 -20.62
C ALA A 73 -12.65 7.92 -21.63
N ALA A 74 -12.57 9.15 -21.14
CA ALA A 74 -12.45 10.33 -21.98
C ALA A 74 -11.12 10.39 -22.75
N LEU A 75 -10.11 9.62 -22.31
CA LEU A 75 -8.79 9.54 -22.93
C LEU A 75 -8.53 8.16 -23.56
N TYR A 76 -8.93 7.07 -22.92
CA TYR A 76 -8.55 5.74 -23.38
C TYR A 76 -9.72 4.94 -23.98
N GLY A 77 -10.95 5.46 -23.86
CA GLY A 77 -12.12 4.89 -24.52
C GLY A 77 -12.87 3.87 -23.67
N ASP A 78 -13.55 2.95 -24.35
CA ASP A 78 -14.63 2.13 -23.78
C ASP A 78 -14.19 1.23 -22.61
N GLU A 79 -12.93 0.78 -22.60
CA GLU A 79 -12.41 -0.12 -21.56
C GLU A 79 -12.38 0.50 -20.16
N PHE A 80 -12.47 1.83 -20.04
CA PHE A 80 -12.48 2.54 -18.76
C PHE A 80 -13.87 2.99 -18.29
N VAL A 81 -14.93 2.77 -19.07
CA VAL A 81 -16.27 3.31 -18.76
C VAL A 81 -16.78 2.81 -17.41
N GLU A 82 -16.63 1.52 -17.12
CA GLU A 82 -17.08 0.95 -15.85
C GLU A 82 -16.21 1.42 -14.67
N SER A 83 -14.89 1.51 -14.86
CA SER A 83 -13.99 2.05 -13.83
C SER A 83 -14.28 3.53 -13.52
N ASP A 84 -14.62 4.33 -14.53
CA ASP A 84 -15.02 5.72 -14.36
C ASP A 84 -16.37 5.81 -13.64
N PHE A 85 -17.35 5.00 -14.08
CA PHE A 85 -18.67 4.93 -13.45
C PHE A 85 -18.57 4.58 -11.96
N GLN A 86 -17.71 3.63 -11.62
CA GLN A 86 -17.47 3.23 -10.23
C GLN A 86 -17.00 4.41 -9.36
N LYS A 87 -16.19 5.34 -9.88
CA LYS A 87 -15.79 6.55 -9.13
C LYS A 87 -16.98 7.43 -8.77
N PHE A 88 -17.96 7.53 -9.68
CA PHE A 88 -19.20 8.24 -9.41
C PHE A 88 -20.09 7.49 -8.42
N VAL A 89 -20.16 6.15 -8.50
CA VAL A 89 -20.89 5.30 -7.52
C VAL A 89 -20.32 5.46 -6.11
N MET A 90 -19.00 5.51 -5.97
CA MET A 90 -18.30 5.82 -4.72
C MET A 90 -18.46 7.29 -4.28
N GLY A 91 -19.07 8.13 -5.12
CA GLY A 91 -19.30 9.55 -4.88
C GLY A 91 -18.02 10.39 -4.89
N ILE A 92 -16.92 9.92 -5.49
CA ILE A 92 -15.61 10.59 -5.40
C ILE A 92 -15.64 11.99 -6.05
N PRO A 93 -16.00 12.16 -7.34
CA PRO A 93 -15.98 13.48 -7.97
C PRO A 93 -17.00 14.44 -7.35
N GLN A 94 -18.21 13.96 -7.07
CA GLN A 94 -19.30 14.79 -6.54
C GLN A 94 -19.01 15.28 -5.13
N PHE A 95 -18.40 14.44 -4.29
CA PHE A 95 -18.06 14.78 -2.92
C PHE A 95 -16.91 15.79 -2.86
N ALA A 96 -15.88 15.62 -3.70
CA ALA A 96 -14.72 16.49 -3.69
C ALA A 96 -15.07 17.98 -3.91
N GLN A 97 -16.06 18.25 -4.79
CA GLN A 97 -16.52 19.62 -5.03
C GLN A 97 -17.22 20.24 -3.81
N ARG A 98 -18.01 19.46 -3.07
CA ARG A 98 -18.69 19.93 -1.85
C ARG A 98 -17.69 20.14 -0.71
N ALA A 99 -16.72 19.24 -0.60
CA ALA A 99 -15.71 19.22 0.45
C ALA A 99 -14.84 20.48 0.51
N ILE A 100 -14.65 21.20 -0.61
CA ILE A 100 -13.91 22.48 -0.66
C ILE A 100 -14.43 23.47 0.40
N THR A 101 -15.74 23.50 0.64
CA THR A 101 -16.37 24.42 1.60
C THR A 101 -16.45 23.87 3.02
N GLN A 102 -16.15 22.57 3.21
CA GLN A 102 -16.28 21.87 4.50
C GLN A 102 -14.93 21.68 5.21
N ILE A 103 -13.83 21.60 4.45
CA ILE A 103 -12.49 21.52 5.04
C ILE A 103 -12.13 22.82 5.75
N ALA A 104 -11.27 22.71 6.77
CA ALA A 104 -10.80 23.88 7.51
C ALA A 104 -10.11 24.89 6.56
N PRO A 105 -10.36 26.21 6.69
CA PRO A 105 -9.79 27.22 5.80
C PRO A 105 -8.26 27.18 5.69
N ALA A 106 -7.57 26.85 6.78
CA ALA A 106 -6.12 26.67 6.77
C ALA A 106 -5.68 25.50 5.86
N ILE A 107 -6.37 24.36 5.95
CA ILE A 107 -6.08 23.19 5.11
C ILE A 107 -6.40 23.49 3.64
N ARG A 108 -7.50 24.20 3.37
CA ARG A 108 -7.81 24.65 2.00
C ARG A 108 -6.67 25.47 1.40
N ARG A 109 -6.11 26.43 2.14
CA ARG A 109 -4.98 27.25 1.67
C ARG A 109 -3.73 26.42 1.36
N LEU A 110 -3.42 25.42 2.18
CA LEU A 110 -2.30 24.50 1.93
C LEU A 110 -2.50 23.72 0.61
N ILE A 111 -3.71 23.22 0.36
CA ILE A 111 -4.04 22.53 -0.89
C ILE A 111 -4.00 23.50 -2.07
N GLU A 112 -4.55 24.71 -1.93
CA GLU A 112 -4.48 25.75 -2.97
C GLU A 112 -3.03 26.05 -3.34
N ALA A 113 -2.15 26.24 -2.35
CA ALA A 113 -0.73 26.47 -2.58
C ALA A 113 -0.05 25.29 -3.30
N PHE A 114 -0.33 24.06 -2.88
CA PHE A 114 0.15 22.86 -3.58
C PHE A 114 -0.28 22.82 -5.05
N THR A 115 -1.56 23.05 -5.32
CA THR A 115 -2.08 23.04 -6.70
C THR A 115 -1.50 24.19 -7.53
N ALA A 116 -1.23 25.35 -6.92
CA ALA A 116 -0.54 26.45 -7.59
C ALA A 116 0.90 26.08 -7.98
N GLY A 117 1.62 25.35 -7.14
CA GLY A 117 2.96 24.83 -7.45
C GLY A 117 2.97 23.84 -8.61
N VAL A 118 2.02 22.90 -8.60
CA VAL A 118 1.81 21.95 -9.71
C VAL A 118 1.53 22.71 -11.01
N ASN A 119 0.56 23.64 -10.99
CA ASN A 119 0.15 24.39 -12.18
C ASN A 119 1.27 25.30 -12.69
N HIS A 120 2.09 25.85 -11.79
CA HIS A 120 3.25 26.65 -12.17
C HIS A 120 4.23 25.84 -13.04
N TYR A 121 4.64 24.64 -12.58
CA TYR A 121 5.46 23.73 -13.39
C TYR A 121 4.77 23.39 -14.72
N MET A 122 3.48 23.05 -14.69
CA MET A 122 2.73 22.72 -15.91
C MET A 122 2.71 23.85 -16.94
N HIS A 123 2.64 25.10 -16.49
CA HIS A 123 2.66 26.27 -17.37
C HIS A 123 4.03 26.54 -17.98
N GLU A 124 5.10 26.29 -17.25
CA GLU A 124 6.48 26.41 -17.74
C GLU A 124 6.82 25.30 -18.74
N HIS A 125 6.23 24.11 -18.57
CA HIS A 125 6.58 22.90 -19.32
C HIS A 125 5.45 22.36 -20.19
N ARG A 126 4.58 23.22 -20.76
CA ARG A 126 3.38 22.79 -21.51
C ARG A 126 3.63 21.76 -22.61
N ASN A 127 4.78 21.81 -23.27
CA ASN A 127 5.14 20.89 -24.37
C ASN A 127 5.51 19.47 -23.89
N ALA A 128 5.79 19.29 -22.59
CA ALA A 128 6.15 18.01 -21.99
C ALA A 128 4.95 17.31 -21.34
N LEU A 129 3.78 17.96 -21.27
CA LEU A 129 2.62 17.43 -20.57
C LEU A 129 1.88 16.35 -21.37
N PRO A 130 1.26 15.37 -20.69
CA PRO A 130 0.41 14.38 -21.35
C PRO A 130 -0.81 15.01 -22.03
N GLU A 131 -1.34 14.32 -23.03
CA GLU A 131 -2.54 14.74 -23.75
C GLU A 131 -3.71 15.04 -22.79
N GLY A 132 -4.41 16.15 -23.00
CA GLY A 132 -5.56 16.54 -22.19
C GLY A 132 -5.20 16.99 -20.77
N ALA A 133 -3.93 17.32 -20.49
CA ALA A 133 -3.54 17.99 -19.26
C ALA A 133 -4.30 19.32 -19.09
N ARG A 134 -4.81 19.54 -17.87
CA ARG A 134 -5.51 20.76 -17.46
C ARG A 134 -5.10 21.13 -16.05
N ASP A 135 -5.28 22.39 -15.70
CA ASP A 135 -4.94 22.91 -14.38
C ASP A 135 -5.59 22.08 -13.28
N VAL A 136 -4.76 21.76 -12.28
CA VAL A 136 -5.13 21.03 -11.07
C VAL A 136 -5.81 21.99 -10.11
N THR A 137 -6.87 21.52 -9.48
CA THR A 137 -7.72 22.26 -8.55
C THR A 137 -7.72 21.60 -7.17
N VAL A 138 -8.22 22.31 -6.16
CA VAL A 138 -8.44 21.75 -4.82
C VAL A 138 -9.34 20.50 -4.87
N ALA A 139 -10.35 20.49 -5.75
CA ALA A 139 -11.22 19.33 -5.93
C ALA A 139 -10.44 18.09 -6.42
N ASP A 140 -9.41 18.25 -7.24
CA ASP A 140 -8.61 17.13 -7.73
C ASP A 140 -7.85 16.44 -6.59
N VAL A 141 -7.25 17.23 -5.68
CA VAL A 141 -6.56 16.72 -4.49
C VAL A 141 -7.53 16.06 -3.52
N LEU A 142 -8.70 16.67 -3.29
CA LEU A 142 -9.75 16.11 -2.43
C LEU A 142 -10.34 14.82 -3.02
N ALA A 143 -10.53 14.75 -4.35
CA ALA A 143 -10.97 13.55 -5.02
C ALA A 143 -9.94 12.42 -4.88
N PHE A 144 -8.66 12.72 -5.12
CA PHE A 144 -7.60 11.71 -5.03
C PHE A 144 -7.41 11.19 -3.61
N THR A 145 -7.34 12.08 -2.62
CA THR A 145 -7.25 11.68 -1.20
C THR A 145 -8.45 10.83 -0.77
N ARG A 146 -9.67 11.22 -1.17
CA ARG A 146 -10.88 10.43 -0.90
C ARG A 146 -10.85 9.05 -1.57
N TRP A 147 -10.46 8.98 -2.85
CA TRP A 147 -10.33 7.70 -3.55
C TRP A 147 -9.35 6.78 -2.82
N MET A 148 -8.20 7.34 -2.40
CA MET A 148 -7.22 6.61 -1.62
C MET A 148 -7.83 6.05 -0.35
N VAL A 149 -8.62 6.80 0.43
CA VAL A 149 -9.25 6.24 1.65
C VAL A 149 -10.33 5.20 1.34
N LEU A 150 -11.24 5.51 0.41
CA LEU A 150 -12.45 4.72 0.20
C LEU A 150 -12.18 3.33 -0.36
N GLN A 151 -11.10 3.12 -1.11
CA GLN A 151 -10.82 1.82 -1.72
C GLN A 151 -10.71 0.68 -0.71
N TRP A 152 -10.21 0.92 0.52
CA TRP A 152 -10.14 -0.11 1.56
C TRP A 152 -11.52 -0.46 2.12
N SER A 153 -12.33 0.55 2.42
CA SER A 153 -13.70 0.36 2.92
C SER A 153 -14.58 -0.28 1.85
N TRP A 154 -14.41 0.09 0.58
CA TRP A 154 -15.11 -0.53 -0.53
C TRP A 154 -14.66 -1.97 -0.77
N GLY A 155 -13.36 -2.25 -0.68
CA GLY A 155 -12.82 -3.61 -0.78
C GLY A 155 -13.39 -4.55 0.29
N GLN A 156 -13.54 -4.07 1.53
CA GLN A 156 -14.24 -4.80 2.61
C GLN A 156 -15.68 -5.18 2.20
N ALA A 157 -16.46 -4.20 1.74
CA ALA A 157 -17.84 -4.45 1.31
C ALA A 157 -17.92 -5.41 0.11
N LEU A 158 -17.03 -5.27 -0.88
CA LEU A 158 -16.99 -6.18 -2.02
C LEU A 158 -16.65 -7.61 -1.60
N HIS A 159 -15.75 -7.79 -0.62
CA HIS A 159 -15.44 -9.11 -0.08
C HIS A 159 -16.64 -9.75 0.63
N GLU A 160 -17.39 -8.99 1.43
CA GLU A 160 -18.61 -9.48 2.08
C GLU A 160 -19.65 -9.93 1.06
N LEU A 161 -19.83 -9.15 -0.01
CA LEU A 161 -20.71 -9.49 -1.12
C LEU A 161 -20.24 -10.76 -1.83
N GLU A 162 -18.94 -10.87 -2.12
CA GLU A 162 -18.35 -12.04 -2.77
C GLU A 162 -18.56 -13.31 -1.94
N ALA A 163 -18.26 -13.26 -0.64
CA ALA A 163 -18.43 -14.38 0.27
C ALA A 163 -19.89 -14.86 0.30
N TRP A 164 -20.86 -13.94 0.34
CA TRP A 164 -22.28 -14.29 0.29
C TRP A 164 -22.69 -14.90 -1.05
N ARG A 165 -22.23 -14.34 -2.18
CA ARG A 165 -22.52 -14.89 -3.51
C ARG A 165 -21.94 -16.30 -3.69
N ALA A 166 -20.73 -16.53 -3.19
CA ALA A 166 -20.10 -17.86 -3.19
C ALA A 166 -20.95 -18.89 -2.42
N GLU A 167 -21.52 -18.51 -1.27
CA GLU A 167 -22.41 -19.38 -0.49
C GLU A 167 -23.72 -19.71 -1.19
N GLN A 168 -24.21 -18.82 -2.06
CA GLN A 168 -25.36 -19.09 -2.93
C GLN A 168 -24.99 -19.93 -4.18
N GLY A 169 -23.72 -20.31 -4.33
CA GLY A 169 -23.24 -21.09 -5.47
C GLY A 169 -23.01 -20.27 -6.75
N HIS A 170 -22.96 -18.94 -6.65
CA HIS A 170 -22.60 -18.09 -7.79
C HIS A 170 -21.10 -18.16 -8.07
N ASN A 171 -20.74 -18.05 -9.35
CA ASN A 171 -19.35 -17.84 -9.75
C ASN A 171 -18.90 -16.44 -9.32
N THR A 172 -17.82 -16.36 -8.56
CA THR A 172 -17.26 -15.10 -8.06
C THR A 172 -16.07 -14.60 -8.85
N SER A 173 -15.63 -15.31 -9.91
CA SER A 173 -14.47 -14.93 -10.75
C SER A 173 -14.54 -13.52 -11.33
N ASP A 174 -15.75 -12.97 -11.46
CA ASP A 174 -16.02 -11.68 -12.09
C ASP A 174 -16.13 -10.54 -11.06
N CYS A 175 -15.96 -10.81 -9.76
CA CYS A 175 -15.93 -9.78 -8.74
C CYS A 175 -14.61 -9.01 -8.83
N GLU A 176 -14.67 -7.68 -8.92
CA GLU A 176 -13.46 -6.85 -8.90
C GLU A 176 -12.67 -7.08 -7.61
N GLN A 177 -11.44 -7.58 -7.75
CA GLN A 177 -10.51 -7.69 -6.63
C GLN A 177 -9.85 -6.34 -6.37
N GLY A 178 -9.75 -5.96 -5.09
CA GLY A 178 -9.03 -4.76 -4.67
C GLY A 178 -7.55 -4.79 -5.06
N VAL A 179 -6.86 -3.65 -4.95
CA VAL A 179 -5.42 -3.58 -5.22
C VAL A 179 -4.66 -4.49 -4.24
N GLU A 180 -3.83 -5.38 -4.79
CA GLU A 180 -2.93 -6.22 -3.99
C GLU A 180 -1.99 -5.31 -3.19
N SER A 181 -2.08 -5.38 -1.86
CA SER A 181 -1.26 -4.59 -0.94
C SER A 181 -0.82 -5.46 0.23
N ASN A 182 0.47 -5.40 0.54
CA ASN A 182 1.09 -6.00 1.71
C ASN A 182 2.02 -4.96 2.32
N SER A 183 2.60 -5.21 3.48
CA SER A 183 3.64 -4.34 4.07
C SER A 183 4.36 -5.07 5.19
N ASN A 184 5.57 -4.65 5.50
CA ASN A 184 6.18 -4.90 6.81
C ASN A 184 6.25 -3.59 7.60
N SER A 185 6.11 -3.70 8.91
CA SER A 185 6.50 -2.64 9.83
C SER A 185 6.93 -3.26 11.14
N TRP A 186 7.97 -2.72 11.76
CA TRP A 186 8.34 -3.09 13.12
C TRP A 186 9.04 -1.95 13.84
N ALA A 187 9.04 -2.01 15.16
CA ALA A 187 9.72 -1.07 16.04
C ALA A 187 10.40 -1.82 17.19
N LEU A 188 11.62 -1.42 17.52
CA LEU A 188 12.43 -1.93 18.62
C LEU A 188 12.50 -0.86 19.70
N ALA A 189 12.22 -1.23 20.95
CA ALA A 189 12.37 -0.36 22.10
C ALA A 189 13.87 -0.17 22.46
N PRO A 190 14.25 0.88 23.22
CA PRO A 190 15.64 1.19 23.55
C PRO A 190 16.44 0.02 24.09
N GLN A 191 15.85 -0.80 24.97
CA GLN A 191 16.52 -1.95 25.58
C GLN A 191 16.94 -3.03 24.57
N ARG A 192 16.36 -3.04 23.36
CA ARG A 192 16.71 -4.01 22.31
C ARG A 192 17.81 -3.51 21.38
N THR A 193 18.20 -2.24 21.44
CA THR A 193 19.10 -1.64 20.45
C THR A 193 20.49 -1.35 21.02
N ALA A 194 21.51 -1.38 20.17
CA ALA A 194 22.91 -1.23 20.58
C ALA A 194 23.20 0.11 21.27
N ILE A 195 22.50 1.17 20.88
CA ILE A 195 22.74 2.54 21.33
C ILE A 195 21.65 3.08 22.26
N GLY A 196 20.70 2.24 22.71
CA GLY A 196 19.68 2.63 23.66
C GLY A 196 18.66 3.64 23.12
N THR A 197 18.36 3.61 21.82
CA THR A 197 17.28 4.42 21.21
C THR A 197 16.41 3.56 20.28
N PRO A 198 15.12 3.87 20.06
CA PRO A 198 14.29 3.07 19.17
C PRO A 198 14.80 3.03 17.72
N ILE A 199 14.71 1.84 17.12
CA ILE A 199 14.94 1.60 15.70
C ILE A 199 13.66 1.06 15.08
N ARG A 200 13.31 1.54 13.88
CA ARG A 200 11.99 1.28 13.29
C ARG A 200 12.09 1.05 11.78
N LEU A 201 11.24 0.18 11.25
CA LEU A 201 11.04 -0.09 9.81
C LEU A 201 9.71 0.49 9.30
N ILE A 202 9.80 1.20 8.18
CA ILE A 202 8.71 1.60 7.26
C ILE A 202 8.89 0.74 6.00
N ASP A 203 7.91 -0.08 5.60
CA ASP A 203 8.12 -0.94 4.42
C ASP A 203 6.79 -1.35 3.75
N PRO A 204 6.07 -0.41 3.12
CA PRO A 204 4.86 -0.75 2.38
C PRO A 204 5.20 -1.53 1.11
N HIS A 205 4.38 -2.54 0.79
CA HIS A 205 4.47 -3.34 -0.42
C HIS A 205 3.27 -3.07 -1.34
N VAL A 206 3.54 -2.39 -2.44
CA VAL A 206 2.54 -1.91 -3.40
C VAL A 206 3.10 -2.08 -4.81
N PRO A 207 2.26 -1.93 -5.86
CA PRO A 207 2.74 -1.88 -7.22
C PRO A 207 3.84 -0.82 -7.38
N TRP A 208 4.91 -1.16 -8.09
CA TRP A 208 6.00 -0.22 -8.35
C TRP A 208 5.65 0.81 -9.41
N ASP A 209 4.54 0.65 -10.12
CA ASP A 209 4.02 1.56 -11.14
C ASP A 209 2.56 1.90 -10.83
N GLY A 210 2.08 3.06 -11.28
CA GLY A 210 0.70 3.51 -11.06
C GLY A 210 0.55 4.50 -9.91
N GLU A 211 -0.59 4.44 -9.21
CA GLU A 211 -1.02 5.43 -8.22
C GLU A 211 -0.26 5.39 -6.89
N TYR A 212 0.38 4.26 -6.57
CA TYR A 212 1.13 4.05 -5.34
C TYR A 212 2.63 4.41 -5.45
N ARG A 213 3.01 5.20 -6.46
CA ARG A 213 4.37 5.70 -6.64
C ARG A 213 4.74 6.65 -5.50
N TRP A 214 5.44 6.14 -4.48
CA TRP A 214 5.95 6.92 -3.34
C TRP A 214 7.01 7.93 -3.76
N TYR A 215 6.89 9.15 -3.23
CA TYR A 215 7.79 10.27 -3.49
C TYR A 215 8.53 10.64 -2.21
N GLU A 216 9.84 10.44 -2.19
CA GLU A 216 10.67 10.80 -1.05
C GLU A 216 10.83 12.31 -0.99
N VAL A 217 10.68 12.93 0.19
CA VAL A 217 10.86 14.38 0.36
C VAL A 217 11.14 14.72 1.82
N HIS A 218 11.88 15.81 2.00
CA HIS A 218 12.08 16.47 3.29
C HIS A 218 11.48 17.88 3.24
N ILE A 219 10.68 18.22 4.25
CA ILE A 219 9.98 19.51 4.36
C ILE A 219 10.35 20.15 5.69
N HIS A 220 10.90 21.36 5.62
CA HIS A 220 11.29 22.13 6.79
C HIS A 220 10.73 23.55 6.72
N THR A 221 9.90 23.89 7.70
CA THR A 221 9.37 25.22 7.97
C THR A 221 9.53 25.58 9.43
N SER A 222 9.09 26.77 9.82
CA SER A 222 8.99 27.16 11.23
C SER A 222 8.03 26.27 12.05
N SER A 223 7.12 25.53 11.39
CA SER A 223 6.09 24.72 12.05
C SER A 223 6.34 23.22 11.98
N VAL A 224 7.14 22.74 11.02
CA VAL A 224 7.35 21.31 10.78
C VAL A 224 8.76 21.06 10.26
N ASN A 225 9.37 19.97 10.72
CA ASN A 225 10.61 19.41 10.19
C ASN A 225 10.41 17.91 10.00
N VAL A 226 10.03 17.48 8.79
CA VAL A 226 9.54 16.13 8.51
C VAL A 226 10.16 15.57 7.25
N ALA A 227 10.48 14.28 7.25
CA ALA A 227 10.97 13.55 6.09
C ALA A 227 10.25 12.20 5.95
N GLY A 228 10.16 11.72 4.71
CA GLY A 228 9.57 10.42 4.42
C GLY A 228 8.99 10.39 3.02
N PHE A 229 7.84 9.74 2.88
CA PHE A 229 7.20 9.47 1.61
C PHE A 229 5.80 10.07 1.54
N ALA A 230 5.59 10.89 0.51
CA ALA A 230 4.28 11.33 0.07
C ALA A 230 3.76 10.40 -1.04
N LEU A 231 2.45 10.27 -1.18
CA LEU A 231 1.88 9.83 -2.46
C LEU A 231 1.86 11.01 -3.42
N VAL A 232 2.19 10.76 -4.67
CA VAL A 232 2.17 11.79 -5.72
C VAL A 232 0.74 12.31 -5.89
N GLY A 233 0.54 13.59 -5.60
CA GLY A 233 -0.77 14.26 -5.58
C GLY A 233 -1.34 14.54 -4.18
N ILE A 234 -0.65 14.14 -3.10
CA ILE A 234 -1.03 14.47 -1.72
C ILE A 234 -0.04 15.49 -1.11
N PRO A 235 -0.52 16.62 -0.55
CA PRO A 235 0.34 17.68 -0.01
C PRO A 235 0.80 17.40 1.43
N GLY A 236 1.66 16.39 1.61
CA GLY A 236 2.27 16.07 2.90
C GLY A 236 2.88 14.67 2.97
N ILE A 237 3.59 14.37 4.06
CA ILE A 237 4.16 13.05 4.29
C ILE A 237 3.07 12.10 4.78
N THR A 238 2.84 11.00 4.05
CA THR A 238 1.90 9.95 4.47
C THR A 238 2.56 8.99 5.44
N LEU A 239 3.80 8.58 5.16
CA LEU A 239 4.60 7.65 5.96
C LEU A 239 5.99 8.25 6.17
N GLY A 240 6.47 8.35 7.40
CA GLY A 240 7.75 9.01 7.62
C GLY A 240 8.11 9.22 9.08
N PHE A 241 8.86 10.29 9.32
CA PHE A 241 9.36 10.68 10.63
C PHE A 241 9.64 12.18 10.69
N ASN A 242 9.63 12.71 11.91
CA ASN A 242 10.14 14.02 12.25
C ASN A 242 11.18 13.88 13.37
N GLU A 243 11.56 14.98 14.00
CA GLU A 243 12.56 15.01 15.07
C GLU A 243 12.18 14.23 16.34
N TYR A 244 10.89 13.91 16.49
CA TYR A 244 10.30 13.39 17.72
C TYR A 244 9.78 11.97 17.58
N LEU A 245 9.24 11.61 16.42
CA LEU A 245 8.59 10.33 16.20
C LEU A 245 8.60 9.91 14.74
N SER A 246 8.28 8.64 14.52
CA SER A 246 8.11 8.05 13.20
C SER A 246 6.87 7.16 13.15
N TRP A 247 6.19 7.08 11.99
CA TRP A 247 4.96 6.30 11.82
C TRP A 247 4.85 5.61 10.44
N SER A 248 4.20 4.44 10.40
CA SER A 248 3.79 3.72 9.18
C SER A 248 2.40 3.16 9.31
N ALA A 249 1.85 2.80 8.17
CA ALA A 249 0.69 1.94 8.02
C ALA A 249 1.11 0.59 7.42
N THR A 250 0.41 -0.48 7.80
CA THR A 250 0.38 -1.73 7.05
C THR A 250 -1.07 -2.13 6.78
N ALA A 251 -1.33 -2.68 5.59
CA ALA A 251 -2.67 -3.12 5.20
C ALA A 251 -3.28 -4.06 6.26
N GLY A 252 -4.56 -3.85 6.53
CA GLY A 252 -5.28 -4.36 7.69
C GLY A 252 -6.15 -3.23 8.25
N GLY A 253 -6.62 -3.39 9.48
CA GLY A 253 -7.58 -2.45 10.08
C GLY A 253 -8.87 -3.17 10.48
N PRO A 254 -9.73 -2.49 11.25
CA PRO A 254 -11.02 -3.03 11.62
C PRO A 254 -11.99 -2.97 10.44
N ASP A 255 -13.11 -3.67 10.55
CA ASP A 255 -14.20 -3.57 9.59
C ASP A 255 -14.85 -2.14 9.62
N THR A 256 -14.85 -1.48 8.46
CA THR A 256 -15.31 -0.09 8.27
C THR A 256 -16.38 0.09 7.19
N ALA A 257 -16.98 -1.00 6.70
CA ALA A 257 -18.06 -0.94 5.73
C ALA A 257 -19.09 -2.01 6.03
N ASP A 258 -20.28 -1.90 5.47
CA ASP A 258 -21.26 -2.98 5.51
C ASP A 258 -22.05 -3.02 4.21
N VAL A 259 -22.46 -4.23 3.86
CA VAL A 259 -23.37 -4.50 2.76
C VAL A 259 -24.80 -4.72 3.27
N TYR A 260 -25.79 -4.10 2.63
CA TYR A 260 -27.20 -4.19 3.00
C TYR A 260 -28.05 -4.77 1.87
N LEU A 261 -28.83 -5.79 2.18
CA LEU A 261 -29.84 -6.36 1.28
C LEU A 261 -31.14 -5.56 1.37
N LEU A 262 -31.62 -5.07 0.24
CA LEU A 262 -32.85 -4.29 0.11
C LEU A 262 -33.92 -5.13 -0.58
N GLN A 263 -35.10 -5.28 0.04
CA GLN A 263 -36.26 -5.89 -0.61
C GLN A 263 -36.99 -4.85 -1.45
N LEU A 264 -37.01 -5.02 -2.76
CA LEU A 264 -37.56 -4.07 -3.71
C LEU A 264 -39.07 -4.23 -3.89
N SER A 265 -39.72 -3.14 -4.28
CA SER A 265 -41.07 -3.19 -4.86
C SER A 265 -41.02 -3.82 -6.25
N ARG A 266 -42.16 -4.30 -6.76
CA ARG A 266 -42.24 -4.94 -8.08
C ARG A 266 -41.81 -4.04 -9.24
N ASP A 267 -41.98 -2.73 -9.10
CA ASP A 267 -41.52 -1.73 -10.08
C ASP A 267 -40.07 -1.29 -9.84
N GLY A 268 -39.42 -1.81 -8.79
CA GLY A 268 -38.05 -1.54 -8.41
C GLY A 268 -37.80 -0.12 -7.94
N LYS A 269 -38.83 0.70 -7.66
CA LYS A 269 -38.68 2.13 -7.29
C LYS A 269 -38.64 2.38 -5.79
N HIS A 270 -39.05 1.41 -5.01
CA HIS A 270 -39.10 1.49 -3.56
C HIS A 270 -38.40 0.27 -2.93
N TYR A 271 -37.97 0.41 -1.69
CA TYR A 271 -37.48 -0.71 -0.87
C TYR A 271 -38.17 -0.74 0.49
N ARG A 272 -38.30 -1.93 1.09
CA ARG A 272 -38.89 -2.10 2.41
C ARG A 272 -37.97 -1.55 3.50
N TYR A 273 -38.55 -0.91 4.50
CA TYR A 273 -37.86 -0.51 5.73
C TYR A 273 -38.83 -0.34 6.89
N ASP A 274 -38.61 -1.05 8.00
CA ASP A 274 -39.44 -1.03 9.22
C ASP A 274 -40.95 -1.14 8.94
N GLY A 275 -41.33 -2.07 8.06
CA GLY A 275 -42.71 -2.32 7.65
C GLY A 275 -43.27 -1.36 6.58
N GLY A 276 -42.59 -0.24 6.31
CA GLY A 276 -42.94 0.73 5.27
C GLY A 276 -42.21 0.53 3.95
N TRP A 277 -42.50 1.41 2.99
CA TRP A 277 -41.75 1.57 1.74
C TRP A 277 -41.00 2.91 1.75
N ARG A 278 -39.75 2.90 1.28
CA ARG A 278 -38.94 4.10 1.06
C ARG A 278 -38.55 4.19 -0.41
N ASP A 279 -38.43 5.41 -0.91
CA ASP A 279 -38.06 5.67 -2.30
C ASP A 279 -36.59 5.39 -2.55
N ILE A 280 -36.28 4.81 -3.72
CA ILE A 280 -34.92 4.79 -4.26
C ILE A 280 -34.66 6.14 -4.92
N ALA A 281 -33.60 6.82 -4.48
CA ALA A 281 -33.14 8.04 -5.13
C ALA A 281 -32.30 7.69 -6.35
N GLU A 282 -32.41 8.48 -7.41
CA GLU A 282 -31.66 8.27 -8.66
C GLU A 282 -30.88 9.54 -9.02
N GLU A 283 -29.58 9.38 -9.26
CA GLU A 283 -28.69 10.45 -9.68
C GLU A 283 -28.15 10.15 -11.09
N PRO A 284 -28.56 10.90 -12.12
CA PRO A 284 -28.02 10.73 -13.46
C PRO A 284 -26.59 11.27 -13.51
N VAL A 285 -25.67 10.49 -14.05
CA VAL A 285 -24.28 10.90 -14.31
C VAL A 285 -23.94 10.75 -15.78
N ILE A 286 -23.00 11.59 -16.25
CA ILE A 286 -22.55 11.59 -17.64
C ILE A 286 -21.08 11.19 -17.66
N ILE A 287 -20.79 10.06 -18.28
CA ILE A 287 -19.44 9.59 -18.54
C ILE A 287 -19.04 10.06 -19.94
N LYS A 288 -17.86 10.64 -20.06
CA LYS A 288 -17.31 11.06 -21.35
C LYS A 288 -16.41 9.95 -21.88
N VAL A 289 -16.62 9.54 -23.13
CA VAL A 289 -15.93 8.37 -23.70
C VAL A 289 -15.36 8.71 -25.06
N ARG A 290 -14.07 8.47 -25.26
CA ARG A 290 -13.41 8.67 -26.55
C ARG A 290 -13.64 7.46 -27.46
N ARG A 291 -14.23 7.70 -28.65
CA ARG A 291 -14.41 6.69 -29.71
C ARG A 291 -13.94 7.28 -31.03
N GLY A 292 -12.80 6.82 -31.53
CA GLY A 292 -12.07 7.49 -32.61
C GLY A 292 -11.69 8.93 -32.20
N ASP A 293 -11.82 9.88 -33.12
CA ASP A 293 -11.47 11.30 -32.89
C ASP A 293 -12.58 12.11 -32.18
N LYS A 294 -13.61 11.44 -31.64
CA LYS A 294 -14.78 12.10 -31.05
C LYS A 294 -15.00 11.71 -29.60
N LEU A 295 -15.46 12.69 -28.81
CA LEU A 295 -15.89 12.49 -27.44
C LEU A 295 -17.41 12.27 -27.41
N HIS A 296 -17.83 11.11 -26.95
CA HIS A 296 -19.22 10.72 -26.75
C HIS A 296 -19.65 10.95 -25.30
N SER A 297 -20.95 11.09 -25.07
CA SER A 297 -21.53 11.19 -23.74
C SER A 297 -22.41 9.98 -23.49
N GLU A 298 -22.10 9.25 -22.43
CA GLU A 298 -22.80 8.07 -22.00
C GLU A 298 -23.53 8.39 -20.70
N LYS A 299 -24.86 8.27 -20.71
CA LYS A 299 -25.69 8.51 -19.52
C LYS A 299 -25.78 7.23 -18.70
N ARG A 300 -25.52 7.35 -17.41
CA ARG A 300 -25.72 6.31 -16.40
C ARG A 300 -26.57 6.88 -15.27
N VAL A 301 -27.11 6.00 -14.43
CA VAL A 301 -27.89 6.38 -13.26
C VAL A 301 -27.32 5.63 -12.07
N ILE A 302 -26.99 6.36 -11.02
CA ILE A 302 -26.65 5.78 -9.73
C ILE A 302 -27.94 5.75 -8.92
N ARG A 303 -28.19 4.62 -8.27
CA ARG A 303 -29.37 4.42 -7.43
C ARG A 303 -28.93 4.39 -5.98
N TYR A 304 -29.69 5.00 -5.09
CA TYR A 304 -29.36 5.13 -3.68
C TYR A 304 -30.51 4.66 -2.80
N SER A 305 -30.14 3.94 -1.74
CA SER A 305 -30.94 3.82 -0.53
C SER A 305 -30.40 4.76 0.54
N HIS A 306 -31.04 4.81 1.71
CA HIS A 306 -30.49 5.56 2.84
C HIS A 306 -29.19 4.95 3.42
N HIS A 307 -28.89 3.68 3.14
CA HIS A 307 -27.62 3.07 3.52
C HIS A 307 -26.47 3.52 2.62
N GLY A 308 -26.77 3.88 1.36
CA GLY A 308 -25.76 4.25 0.38
C GLY A 308 -26.11 3.81 -1.05
N PRO A 309 -25.14 3.92 -1.97
CA PRO A 309 -25.31 3.52 -3.36
C PRO A 309 -25.64 2.02 -3.49
N ILE A 310 -26.53 1.72 -4.43
CA ILE A 310 -26.89 0.37 -4.84
C ILE A 310 -25.91 -0.07 -5.92
N ILE A 311 -25.20 -1.17 -5.67
CA ILE A 311 -24.11 -1.66 -6.51
C ILE A 311 -24.47 -2.92 -7.29
N HIS A 312 -25.53 -3.62 -6.88
CA HIS A 312 -25.92 -4.90 -7.47
C HIS A 312 -27.42 -5.13 -7.32
N HIS A 313 -27.98 -5.90 -8.23
CA HIS A 313 -29.40 -6.26 -8.30
C HIS A 313 -29.54 -7.77 -8.54
N GLU A 314 -30.38 -8.44 -7.76
CA GLU A 314 -30.74 -9.86 -7.95
C GLU A 314 -32.25 -10.01 -7.75
N ASP A 315 -33.00 -10.23 -8.84
CA ASP A 315 -34.45 -10.38 -8.82
C ASP A 315 -35.20 -9.24 -8.06
N ASP A 316 -35.81 -9.55 -6.92
CA ASP A 316 -36.52 -8.62 -6.03
C ASP A 316 -35.63 -8.05 -4.92
N LEU A 317 -34.32 -8.29 -4.98
CA LEU A 317 -33.31 -7.77 -4.07
C LEU A 317 -32.38 -6.77 -4.76
N ALA A 318 -31.90 -5.82 -3.97
CA ALA A 318 -30.77 -4.96 -4.33
C ALA A 318 -29.74 -4.93 -3.21
N VAL A 319 -28.50 -4.65 -3.57
CA VAL A 319 -27.38 -4.60 -2.64
C VAL A 319 -26.89 -3.16 -2.54
N ALA A 320 -26.94 -2.58 -1.33
CA ALA A 320 -26.37 -1.28 -1.05
C ALA A 320 -25.10 -1.38 -0.21
N VAL A 321 -24.15 -0.48 -0.43
CA VAL A 321 -22.91 -0.40 0.35
C VAL A 321 -22.91 0.87 1.20
N ARG A 322 -22.51 0.72 2.46
CA ARG A 322 -22.27 1.84 3.37
C ARG A 322 -20.81 1.84 3.82
N SER A 323 -20.12 2.96 3.63
CA SER A 323 -18.75 3.16 4.12
C SER A 323 -18.72 4.11 5.30
N ALA A 324 -17.93 3.80 6.33
CA ALA A 324 -17.72 4.70 7.47
C ALA A 324 -17.01 6.00 7.08
N TYR A 325 -16.34 6.02 5.93
CA TYR A 325 -15.63 7.17 5.37
C TYR A 325 -16.46 7.96 4.35
N ALA A 326 -17.71 7.56 4.09
CA ALA A 326 -18.55 8.17 3.07
C ALA A 326 -18.72 9.69 3.27
N GLU A 327 -18.80 10.16 4.52
CA GLU A 327 -19.02 11.56 4.87
C GLU A 327 -17.77 12.25 5.47
N LEU A 328 -16.57 11.72 5.22
CA LEU A 328 -15.32 12.25 5.76
C LEU A 328 -14.55 13.11 4.74
N TRP A 329 -13.98 14.23 5.20
CA TRP A 329 -13.25 15.23 4.39
C TRP A 329 -11.95 15.73 5.04
N GLY A 330 -11.64 15.28 6.25
CA GLY A 330 -10.59 15.81 7.11
C GLY A 330 -9.22 15.13 6.99
N LEU A 331 -8.99 14.25 6.00
CA LEU A 331 -7.70 13.54 5.88
C LEU A 331 -6.51 14.52 5.82
N GLY A 332 -6.63 15.60 5.05
CA GLY A 332 -5.57 16.62 4.98
C GLY A 332 -5.26 17.25 6.34
N GLN A 333 -6.29 17.47 7.17
CA GLN A 333 -6.12 17.96 8.54
C GLN A 333 -5.40 16.93 9.42
N GLN A 334 -5.86 15.67 9.40
CA GLN A 334 -5.25 14.61 10.19
C GLN A 334 -3.78 14.39 9.81
N LEU A 335 -3.46 14.34 8.50
CA LEU A 335 -2.07 14.16 8.04
C LEU A 335 -1.18 15.31 8.53
N PHE A 336 -1.66 16.55 8.45
CA PHE A 336 -0.91 17.70 8.90
C PHE A 336 -0.64 17.69 10.42
N GLU A 337 -1.65 17.31 11.21
CA GLU A 337 -1.51 17.11 12.65
C GLU A 337 -0.52 15.98 12.98
N MET A 338 -0.54 14.86 12.23
CA MET A 338 0.43 13.77 12.36
C MET A 338 1.86 14.21 12.03
N ASN A 339 2.05 14.96 10.94
CA ASN A 339 3.37 15.42 10.48
C ASN A 339 4.05 16.35 11.49
N ARG A 340 3.26 17.15 12.22
CA ARG A 340 3.71 18.12 13.23
C ARG A 340 3.78 17.58 14.65
N ALA A 341 3.25 16.39 14.91
CA ALA A 341 3.19 15.85 16.26
C ALA A 341 4.59 15.75 16.87
N THR A 342 4.74 16.31 18.08
CA THR A 342 5.99 16.34 18.84
C THR A 342 6.03 15.31 19.97
N SER A 343 4.92 14.59 20.17
CA SER A 343 4.75 13.55 21.18
C SER A 343 3.79 12.47 20.71
N LEU A 344 3.88 11.29 21.36
CA LEU A 344 2.93 10.20 21.11
C LEU A 344 1.48 10.62 21.38
N ASP A 345 1.25 11.45 22.40
CA ASP A 345 -0.10 11.92 22.74
C ASP A 345 -0.68 12.86 21.68
N GLU A 346 0.14 13.75 21.12
CA GLU A 346 -0.27 14.57 19.97
C GLU A 346 -0.61 13.71 18.76
N PHE A 347 0.21 12.68 18.50
CA PHE A 347 -0.03 11.75 17.41
C PHE A 347 -1.31 10.93 17.60
N LYS A 348 -1.57 10.42 18.82
CA LYS A 348 -2.82 9.73 19.16
C LYS A 348 -4.05 10.64 19.01
N ARG A 349 -3.93 11.92 19.39
CA ARG A 349 -5.00 12.90 19.15
C ARG A 349 -5.28 13.09 17.66
N ALA A 350 -4.24 13.18 16.83
CA ALA A 350 -4.43 13.24 15.38
C ALA A 350 -5.12 11.97 14.85
N LEU A 351 -4.71 10.78 15.31
CA LEU A 351 -5.34 9.50 14.95
C LEU A 351 -6.82 9.40 15.34
N SER A 352 -7.23 10.03 16.45
CA SER A 352 -8.62 10.02 16.94
C SER A 352 -9.64 10.68 15.99
N ARG A 353 -9.17 11.37 14.96
CA ARG A 353 -10.02 11.90 13.88
C ARG A 353 -10.62 10.80 12.99
N PHE A 354 -9.93 9.67 12.87
CA PHE A 354 -10.32 8.54 12.02
C PHE A 354 -10.59 8.91 10.55
N GLU A 355 -9.86 9.87 10.01
CA GLU A 355 -9.83 10.25 8.59
C GLU A 355 -8.79 9.43 7.82
N PHE A 356 -7.71 8.99 8.50
CA PHE A 356 -6.69 8.12 7.95
C PHE A 356 -7.25 6.73 7.63
N PRO A 357 -6.86 6.10 6.50
CA PRO A 357 -7.43 4.82 6.07
C PRO A 357 -7.36 3.72 7.14
N PRO A 358 -8.28 2.73 7.10
CA PRO A 358 -8.22 1.61 8.03
C PRO A 358 -6.92 0.84 7.76
N GLN A 359 -6.04 0.80 8.77
CA GLN A 359 -4.66 0.31 8.68
C GLN A 359 -4.18 -0.12 10.07
N ASN A 360 -3.18 -1.00 10.13
CA ASN A 360 -2.35 -1.09 11.33
C ASN A 360 -1.36 0.08 11.35
N VAL A 361 -1.25 0.80 12.46
CA VAL A 361 -0.31 1.90 12.63
C VAL A 361 0.73 1.52 13.67
N ILE A 362 2.01 1.67 13.34
CA ILE A 362 3.12 1.54 14.30
C ILE A 362 3.86 2.87 14.40
N VAL A 363 4.12 3.30 15.63
CA VAL A 363 4.82 4.53 15.99
C VAL A 363 6.02 4.20 16.87
N ALA A 364 7.12 4.92 16.68
CA ALA A 364 8.24 4.96 17.62
C ALA A 364 8.62 6.41 17.93
N THR A 365 9.06 6.70 19.15
CA THR A 365 9.39 8.06 19.59
C THR A 365 10.84 8.18 20.07
N VAL A 366 11.41 9.39 20.00
CA VAL A 366 12.72 9.72 20.57
C VAL A 366 12.75 9.54 22.10
N ALA A 367 11.59 9.56 22.76
CA ALA A 367 11.47 9.32 24.20
C ALA A 367 11.62 7.83 24.58
N GLY A 368 11.61 6.92 23.60
CA GLY A 368 11.76 5.48 23.82
C GLY A 368 10.47 4.67 23.68
N ASP A 369 9.34 5.32 23.39
CA ASP A 369 8.06 4.62 23.25
C ASP A 369 7.94 3.94 21.88
N ILE A 370 7.35 2.74 21.89
CA ILE A 370 6.85 2.05 20.71
C ILE A 370 5.35 1.75 20.89
N PHE A 371 4.56 2.07 19.89
CA PHE A 371 3.09 2.00 19.97
C PHE A 371 2.51 1.37 18.71
N TYR A 372 1.55 0.47 18.90
CA TYR A 372 0.73 -0.13 17.86
C TYR A 372 -0.73 0.30 18.05
N PHE A 373 -1.42 0.60 16.95
CA PHE A 373 -2.84 0.90 16.91
C PHE A 373 -3.50 0.29 15.67
N LEU A 374 -4.60 -0.43 15.87
CA LEU A 374 -5.46 -0.87 14.76
C LEU A 374 -6.41 0.28 14.39
N ASN A 375 -5.94 1.15 13.50
CA ASN A 375 -6.66 2.34 13.07
C ASN A 375 -7.82 1.99 12.14
N GLY A 376 -8.99 2.60 12.39
CA GLY A 376 -10.08 2.66 11.41
C GLY A 376 -11.37 3.20 12.04
N ARG A 377 -12.18 3.91 11.25
CA ARG A 377 -13.48 4.41 11.71
C ARG A 377 -14.51 3.27 11.80
N THR A 378 -14.54 2.57 12.92
CA THR A 378 -15.35 1.34 13.08
C THR A 378 -16.78 1.62 13.54
N PRO A 379 -17.81 1.25 12.77
CA PRO A 379 -19.20 1.35 13.20
C PRO A 379 -19.51 0.50 14.43
N ARG A 380 -20.35 1.01 15.33
CA ARG A 380 -20.98 0.21 16.39
C ARG A 380 -22.15 -0.55 15.82
N ARG A 381 -22.08 -1.87 15.91
CA ARG A 381 -23.03 -2.79 15.29
C ARG A 381 -23.81 -3.58 16.32
N ASN A 382 -24.97 -4.07 15.90
CA ASN A 382 -25.76 -5.01 16.69
C ASN A 382 -25.28 -6.45 16.44
N GLU A 383 -24.53 -7.03 17.37
CA GLU A 383 -23.88 -8.35 17.24
C GLU A 383 -24.85 -9.54 17.05
N LYS A 384 -26.17 -9.32 17.15
CA LYS A 384 -27.17 -10.31 16.72
C LYS A 384 -27.01 -10.68 15.23
N TYR A 385 -26.45 -9.79 14.42
CA TYR A 385 -26.23 -9.99 12.99
C TYR A 385 -24.75 -10.28 12.70
N ASN A 386 -24.50 -11.07 11.66
CA ASN A 386 -23.16 -11.27 11.14
C ASN A 386 -22.90 -10.27 10.00
N TYR A 387 -22.04 -9.30 10.25
CA TYR A 387 -21.66 -8.26 9.30
C TYR A 387 -20.49 -8.67 8.39
N SER A 388 -19.93 -9.88 8.54
CA SER A 388 -18.99 -10.43 7.55
C SER A 388 -19.66 -10.79 6.21
N LYS A 389 -20.93 -10.45 6.04
CA LYS A 389 -21.84 -10.77 4.93
C LYS A 389 -22.91 -9.69 4.85
N PRO A 390 -23.65 -9.59 3.73
CA PRO A 390 -24.78 -8.70 3.61
C PRO A 390 -25.81 -8.90 4.72
N VAL A 391 -26.19 -7.81 5.39
CA VAL A 391 -27.21 -7.80 6.45
C VAL A 391 -28.56 -7.27 5.94
N PRO A 392 -29.67 -7.56 6.62
CA PRO A 392 -30.96 -6.99 6.28
C PRO A 392 -30.96 -5.45 6.24
N GLY A 393 -31.27 -4.87 5.09
CA GLY A 393 -31.45 -3.42 4.90
C GLY A 393 -32.92 -2.96 4.99
N TRP A 394 -33.81 -3.81 5.51
CA TRP A 394 -35.22 -3.51 5.69
C TRP A 394 -35.64 -3.31 7.16
N THR A 395 -34.68 -3.18 8.07
CA THR A 395 -34.93 -2.99 9.50
C THR A 395 -33.93 -2.03 10.14
N SER A 396 -34.37 -1.24 11.10
CA SER A 396 -33.48 -0.39 11.92
C SER A 396 -32.58 -1.18 12.89
N ASP A 397 -32.83 -2.48 13.09
CA ASP A 397 -32.02 -3.33 13.97
C ASP A 397 -30.55 -3.48 13.51
N THR A 398 -30.28 -3.26 12.21
CA THR A 398 -28.96 -3.34 11.55
C THR A 398 -28.31 -1.96 11.32
N GLU A 399 -28.94 -0.89 11.80
CA GLU A 399 -28.38 0.46 11.74
C GLU A 399 -27.18 0.64 12.67
N TRP A 400 -26.20 1.42 12.21
CA TRP A 400 -25.04 1.78 13.00
C TRP A 400 -25.42 2.66 14.19
N ARG A 401 -24.87 2.35 15.37
CA ARG A 401 -25.12 3.07 16.63
C ARG A 401 -23.98 4.02 16.98
N GLY A 402 -23.51 4.78 16.00
CA GLY A 402 -22.29 5.58 16.09
C GLY A 402 -21.03 4.76 15.78
N TYR A 403 -19.89 5.20 16.30
CA TYR A 403 -18.56 4.62 16.03
C TYR A 403 -17.83 4.29 17.34
N LEU A 404 -16.89 3.35 17.27
CA LEU A 404 -15.94 3.08 18.36
C LEU A 404 -14.99 4.26 18.56
N THR A 405 -14.57 4.49 19.79
CA THR A 405 -13.52 5.45 20.14
C THR A 405 -12.13 4.80 20.04
N VAL A 406 -11.07 5.60 20.14
CA VAL A 406 -9.67 5.10 20.12
C VAL A 406 -9.42 4.05 21.21
N ASP A 407 -10.00 4.24 22.40
CA ASP A 407 -9.79 3.33 23.54
C ASP A 407 -10.52 1.99 23.40
N GLU A 408 -11.47 1.91 22.46
CA GLU A 408 -12.25 0.70 22.17
C GLU A 408 -11.72 -0.08 20.97
N LEU A 409 -10.58 0.35 20.41
CA LEU A 409 -9.88 -0.34 19.34
C LEU A 409 -8.58 -0.98 19.85
N PRO A 410 -8.17 -2.12 19.26
CA PRO A 410 -6.91 -2.79 19.61
C PRO A 410 -5.70 -1.86 19.54
N GLN A 411 -4.97 -1.77 20.65
CA GLN A 411 -3.76 -0.95 20.76
C GLN A 411 -2.79 -1.56 21.76
N LEU A 412 -1.49 -1.29 21.58
CA LEU A 412 -0.45 -1.81 22.48
C LEU A 412 0.70 -0.82 22.60
N LEU A 413 1.06 -0.46 23.83
CA LEU A 413 2.16 0.44 24.16
C LEU A 413 3.23 -0.32 24.91
N ASN A 414 4.49 -0.23 24.44
CA ASN A 414 5.68 -0.73 25.14
C ASN A 414 5.54 -2.15 25.72
N PRO A 415 5.28 -3.18 24.90
CA PRO A 415 5.14 -4.54 25.41
C PRO A 415 6.44 -5.00 26.11
N PRO A 416 6.37 -5.94 27.09
CA PRO A 416 7.55 -6.45 27.81
C PRO A 416 8.60 -7.06 26.90
N ALA A 417 8.16 -7.67 25.79
CA ALA A 417 9.07 -8.11 24.76
C ALA A 417 9.96 -6.96 24.29
N GLY A 418 9.50 -5.70 24.18
CA GLY A 418 10.33 -4.58 23.72
C GLY A 418 10.47 -4.51 22.21
N PHE A 419 9.57 -5.17 21.47
CA PHE A 419 9.37 -4.94 20.05
C PHE A 419 7.90 -5.06 19.65
N LEU A 420 7.55 -4.39 18.56
CA LEU A 420 6.28 -4.50 17.85
C LEU A 420 6.58 -4.84 16.38
N GLN A 421 5.71 -5.63 15.74
CA GLN A 421 5.75 -5.89 14.31
C GLN A 421 4.36 -6.08 13.72
N ASN A 422 4.18 -5.75 12.45
CA ASN A 422 3.02 -6.16 11.68
C ASN A 422 3.43 -6.44 10.22
N CYS A 423 3.11 -7.63 9.76
CA CYS A 423 3.29 -8.08 8.38
C CYS A 423 1.93 -8.44 7.76
N ASN A 424 0.92 -7.59 7.96
CA ASN A 424 -0.50 -7.81 7.60
C ASN A 424 -1.13 -8.99 8.38
N ASN A 425 -0.69 -9.17 9.62
CA ASN A 425 -1.26 -10.15 10.55
C ASN A 425 -2.28 -9.49 11.48
N SER A 426 -3.09 -10.33 12.10
CA SER A 426 -4.01 -9.96 13.16
C SER A 426 -3.29 -9.34 14.39
N PRO A 427 -3.99 -8.52 15.21
CA PRO A 427 -3.40 -7.72 16.29
C PRO A 427 -2.70 -8.53 17.39
N GLN A 428 -3.17 -9.73 17.71
CA GLN A 428 -2.57 -10.62 18.72
C GLN A 428 -1.17 -11.14 18.34
N TRP A 429 -0.77 -11.03 17.07
CA TRP A 429 0.56 -11.45 16.61
C TRP A 429 1.62 -10.33 16.61
N VAL A 430 1.29 -9.12 17.06
CA VAL A 430 2.20 -7.96 16.95
C VAL A 430 3.46 -8.04 17.81
N THR A 431 3.48 -8.94 18.81
CA THR A 431 4.64 -9.19 19.65
C THR A 431 4.66 -10.65 20.13
N THR A 432 5.59 -11.02 21.01
CA THR A 432 5.68 -12.39 21.59
C THR A 432 5.26 -12.48 23.05
N GLU A 433 5.26 -11.36 23.78
CA GLU A 433 4.92 -11.31 25.20
C GLU A 433 4.13 -10.03 25.51
N GLY A 434 3.09 -10.13 26.34
CA GLY A 434 2.19 -9.01 26.64
C GLY A 434 1.44 -8.52 25.41
N THR A 435 0.98 -9.45 24.57
CA THR A 435 0.23 -9.12 23.34
C THR A 435 -1.22 -8.75 23.64
N ILE A 436 -1.93 -8.31 22.61
CA ILE A 436 -3.34 -7.90 22.68
C ILE A 436 -4.23 -9.12 22.92
N ASP A 437 -5.13 -9.01 23.90
CA ASP A 437 -6.23 -9.96 24.11
C ASP A 437 -7.43 -9.55 23.24
N GLU A 438 -7.69 -10.32 22.18
CA GLU A 438 -8.81 -10.05 21.27
C GLU A 438 -10.17 -10.16 21.97
N GLY A 439 -10.28 -10.98 23.02
CA GLY A 439 -11.51 -11.14 23.80
C GLY A 439 -11.92 -9.88 24.59
N ALA A 440 -11.01 -8.91 24.72
CA ALA A 440 -11.30 -7.62 25.34
C ALA A 440 -12.06 -6.65 24.42
N TYR A 441 -12.22 -6.98 23.14
CA TYR A 441 -12.80 -6.11 22.12
C TYR A 441 -14.01 -6.77 21.43
N PRO A 442 -14.94 -5.98 20.88
CA PRO A 442 -15.96 -6.52 19.98
C PRO A 442 -15.31 -7.23 18.79
N SER A 443 -15.91 -8.33 18.31
CA SER A 443 -15.31 -9.14 17.24
C SER A 443 -15.05 -8.33 15.95
N TYR A 444 -15.95 -7.41 15.61
CA TYR A 444 -15.82 -6.50 14.46
C TYR A 444 -14.78 -5.37 14.65
N ALA A 445 -14.22 -5.22 15.86
CA ALA A 445 -13.15 -4.28 16.15
C ALA A 445 -11.75 -4.88 15.92
N VAL A 446 -11.63 -6.22 15.90
CA VAL A 446 -10.36 -6.94 15.77
C VAL A 446 -10.19 -7.51 14.37
N TYR A 447 -11.28 -8.03 13.79
CA TYR A 447 -11.28 -8.67 12.48
C TYR A 447 -11.71 -7.71 11.37
N SER A 448 -11.01 -7.79 10.24
CA SER A 448 -11.56 -7.44 8.92
C SER A 448 -11.89 -8.72 8.14
N HIS A 449 -12.41 -8.57 6.92
CA HIS A 449 -12.82 -9.67 6.04
C HIS A 449 -11.81 -10.83 5.87
N ILE A 450 -10.53 -10.61 6.16
CA ILE A 450 -9.46 -11.62 6.07
C ILE A 450 -9.39 -12.62 7.25
N GLY A 451 -10.15 -12.39 8.33
CA GLY A 451 -10.16 -13.28 9.51
C GLY A 451 -8.86 -13.27 10.32
N ASP A 452 -8.58 -14.34 11.08
CA ASP A 452 -7.31 -14.48 11.79
C ASP A 452 -6.18 -14.88 10.83
N VAL A 453 -5.29 -13.94 10.54
CA VAL A 453 -4.19 -14.10 9.61
C VAL A 453 -2.86 -14.12 10.34
N TYR A 454 -2.14 -15.25 10.21
CA TYR A 454 -0.73 -15.36 10.59
C TYR A 454 0.15 -15.66 9.36
N ARG A 455 0.76 -14.62 8.80
CA ARG A 455 1.60 -14.66 7.58
C ARG A 455 2.99 -15.23 7.85
N ALA A 456 3.64 -15.82 6.84
CA ALA A 456 5.01 -16.32 6.99
C ALA A 456 6.02 -15.20 7.24
N ARG A 457 5.85 -14.04 6.61
CA ARG A 457 6.62 -12.83 6.96
C ARG A 457 6.53 -12.48 8.45
N SER A 458 5.34 -12.58 9.04
CA SER A 458 5.12 -12.34 10.46
C SER A 458 5.85 -13.36 11.34
N MET A 459 5.84 -14.65 10.95
CA MET A 459 6.68 -15.69 11.58
C MET A 459 8.16 -15.28 11.58
N ARG A 460 8.68 -14.86 10.42
CA ARG A 460 10.09 -14.50 10.27
C ARG A 460 10.47 -13.24 11.04
N ALA A 461 9.63 -12.20 11.00
CA ALA A 461 9.85 -10.96 11.75
C ALA A 461 9.93 -11.24 13.25
N ARG A 462 8.97 -12.01 13.79
CA ARG A 462 8.96 -12.36 15.23
C ARG A 462 10.17 -13.20 15.62
N GLU A 463 10.59 -14.15 14.79
CA GLU A 463 11.81 -14.96 15.03
C GLU A 463 13.05 -14.07 15.14
N LEU A 464 13.27 -13.18 14.17
CA LEU A 464 14.41 -12.27 14.14
C LEU A 464 14.40 -11.30 15.32
N LEU A 465 13.27 -10.63 15.54
CA LEU A 465 13.16 -9.56 16.54
C LEU A 465 13.17 -10.10 17.97
N ALA A 466 12.58 -11.28 18.22
CA ALA A 466 12.62 -11.91 19.54
C ALA A 466 14.01 -12.49 19.85
N GLY A 467 14.71 -13.02 18.84
CA GLY A 467 15.96 -13.76 19.00
C GLY A 467 17.24 -12.91 19.13
N ALA A 468 17.15 -11.59 18.96
CA ALA A 468 18.32 -10.70 19.01
C ALA A 468 18.14 -9.50 19.97
N TRP A 469 19.26 -9.07 20.53
CA TRP A 469 19.42 -7.90 21.41
C TRP A 469 20.66 -7.12 20.97
N GLY A 470 20.72 -5.84 21.32
CA GLY A 470 21.82 -4.97 20.88
C GLY A 470 21.80 -4.74 19.37
N ILE A 471 20.61 -4.72 18.76
CA ILE A 471 20.41 -4.52 17.32
C ILE A 471 20.88 -3.11 16.93
N ASP A 472 21.71 -3.01 15.91
CA ASP A 472 22.16 -1.74 15.34
C ASP A 472 21.49 -1.41 13.99
N ALA A 473 21.98 -0.36 13.32
CA ALA A 473 21.48 0.08 12.02
C ALA A 473 21.71 -0.96 10.91
N GLU A 474 22.85 -1.64 10.93
CA GLU A 474 23.22 -2.62 9.90
C GLU A 474 22.38 -3.89 10.05
N ASP A 475 22.18 -4.34 11.29
CA ASP A 475 21.27 -5.43 11.60
C ASP A 475 19.84 -5.12 11.14
N ALA A 476 19.35 -3.91 11.42
CA ALA A 476 18.04 -3.42 11.00
C ALA A 476 17.86 -3.44 9.47
N MET A 477 18.84 -2.91 8.72
CA MET A 477 18.82 -2.96 7.25
C MET A 477 18.87 -4.41 6.73
N ARG A 478 19.68 -5.28 7.35
CA ARG A 478 19.74 -6.70 6.99
C ARG A 478 18.42 -7.43 7.24
N TYR A 479 17.69 -7.09 8.30
CA TYR A 479 16.37 -7.66 8.57
C TYR A 479 15.33 -7.19 7.55
N ALA A 480 15.37 -5.94 7.11
CA ALA A 480 14.49 -5.41 6.07
C ALA A 480 14.64 -6.17 4.73
N PHE A 481 15.85 -6.65 4.42
CA PHE A 481 16.14 -7.45 3.22
C PHE A 481 16.20 -8.97 3.47
N ASP A 482 15.77 -9.48 4.63
CA ASP A 482 15.81 -10.92 4.90
C ASP A 482 14.91 -11.68 3.90
N SER A 483 15.56 -12.48 3.06
CA SER A 483 14.92 -13.20 1.96
C SER A 483 14.61 -14.67 2.28
N LEU A 484 14.64 -15.07 3.56
CA LEU A 484 14.30 -16.44 3.98
C LEU A 484 12.80 -16.67 3.79
N VAL A 485 12.44 -17.74 3.08
CA VAL A 485 11.04 -18.19 2.92
C VAL A 485 10.74 -19.22 4.03
N PRO A 486 9.95 -18.90 5.06
CA PRO A 486 9.80 -19.78 6.23
C PRO A 486 9.17 -21.12 5.89
N SER A 487 8.27 -21.17 4.91
CA SER A 487 7.60 -22.39 4.48
C SER A 487 8.49 -23.33 3.66
N ALA A 488 9.58 -22.84 3.06
CA ALA A 488 10.38 -23.62 2.11
C ALA A 488 10.90 -24.93 2.72
N HIS A 489 11.28 -24.92 4.00
CA HIS A 489 11.78 -26.11 4.68
C HIS A 489 10.75 -27.25 4.73
N ALA A 490 9.48 -26.93 5.02
CA ALA A 490 8.40 -27.92 5.10
C ALA A 490 8.14 -28.55 3.72
N TRP A 491 8.09 -27.72 2.68
CA TRP A 491 7.93 -28.16 1.30
C TRP A 491 9.07 -29.06 0.82
N ILE A 492 10.32 -28.65 1.03
CA ILE A 492 11.49 -29.44 0.64
C ILE A 492 11.54 -30.76 1.40
N SER A 493 11.17 -30.76 2.69
CA SER A 493 11.10 -31.98 3.49
C SER A 493 10.05 -32.96 2.97
N ALA A 494 8.87 -32.47 2.58
CA ALA A 494 7.83 -33.30 1.96
C ALA A 494 8.27 -33.89 0.61
N LEU A 495 8.96 -33.10 -0.23
CA LEU A 495 9.54 -33.58 -1.48
C LEU A 495 10.59 -34.69 -1.25
N ARG A 496 11.45 -34.55 -0.23
CA ARG A 496 12.42 -35.59 0.13
C ARG A 496 11.74 -36.90 0.53
N GLU A 497 10.67 -36.82 1.31
CA GLU A 497 9.91 -37.99 1.73
C GLU A 497 9.18 -38.63 0.55
N ALA A 498 8.61 -37.83 -0.35
CA ALA A 498 8.01 -38.30 -1.60
C ALA A 498 9.02 -39.11 -2.42
N VAL A 499 10.22 -38.55 -2.66
CA VAL A 499 11.28 -39.23 -3.42
C VAL A 499 11.74 -40.52 -2.74
N LYS A 500 11.86 -40.53 -1.41
CA LYS A 500 12.25 -41.73 -0.66
C LYS A 500 11.21 -42.85 -0.78
N ARG A 501 9.92 -42.50 -0.81
CA ARG A 501 8.81 -43.45 -0.83
C ARG A 501 8.51 -43.99 -2.22
N ILE A 502 8.47 -43.10 -3.22
CA ILE A 502 8.06 -43.41 -4.59
C ILE A 502 9.27 -43.82 -5.44
N GLY A 503 10.42 -43.20 -5.21
CA GLY A 503 11.59 -43.30 -6.08
C GLY A 503 11.57 -42.28 -7.22
N VAL A 504 12.72 -42.13 -7.87
CA VAL A 504 12.90 -41.33 -9.10
C VAL A 504 13.74 -42.12 -10.09
N ASP A 505 13.51 -41.93 -11.40
CA ASP A 505 13.95 -42.82 -12.48
C ASP A 505 15.47 -42.74 -12.82
N GLY A 506 16.35 -42.48 -11.85
CA GLY A 506 17.81 -42.39 -12.07
C GLY A 506 18.26 -41.25 -13.00
N ASN A 507 17.42 -40.24 -13.23
CA ASN A 507 17.77 -39.07 -14.01
C ASN A 507 18.75 -38.18 -13.23
N ALA A 508 19.99 -38.09 -13.71
CA ALA A 508 21.07 -37.33 -13.07
C ALA A 508 20.74 -35.84 -12.86
N LEU A 509 19.97 -35.20 -13.74
CA LEU A 509 19.57 -33.80 -13.57
C LEU A 509 18.50 -33.64 -12.48
N LEU A 510 17.58 -34.61 -12.35
CA LEU A 510 16.56 -34.62 -11.30
C LEU A 510 17.20 -34.84 -9.92
N GLU A 511 18.14 -35.78 -9.80
CA GLU A 511 18.92 -35.99 -8.57
C GLU A 511 19.73 -34.73 -8.20
N ARG A 512 20.30 -34.06 -9.20
CA ARG A 512 21.05 -32.82 -9.01
C ARG A 512 20.14 -31.68 -8.55
N ALA A 513 18.95 -31.53 -9.10
CA ALA A 513 17.95 -30.55 -8.66
C ALA A 513 17.48 -30.82 -7.22
N LEU A 514 17.22 -32.09 -6.87
CA LEU A 514 16.90 -32.48 -5.50
C LEU A 514 18.04 -32.13 -4.54
N LYS A 515 19.30 -32.39 -4.92
CA LYS A 515 20.46 -31.98 -4.12
C LYS A 515 20.54 -30.46 -3.93
N MET A 516 20.24 -29.67 -4.97
CA MET A 516 20.20 -28.21 -4.87
C MET A 516 19.14 -27.75 -3.89
N LEU A 517 17.90 -28.26 -3.98
CA LEU A 517 16.83 -27.90 -3.06
C LEU A 517 17.15 -28.30 -1.63
N THR A 518 17.69 -29.50 -1.41
CA THR A 518 17.96 -30.03 -0.06
C THR A 518 19.18 -29.40 0.63
N THR A 519 20.06 -28.74 -0.12
CA THR A 519 21.21 -28.01 0.42
C THR A 519 21.02 -26.49 0.39
N TRP A 520 19.96 -26.00 -0.25
CA TRP A 520 19.61 -24.59 -0.28
C TRP A 520 19.17 -24.11 1.10
N ASP A 521 19.59 -22.91 1.47
CA ASP A 521 19.34 -22.29 2.77
C ASP A 521 17.97 -21.60 2.88
N GLY A 522 17.08 -21.81 1.91
CA GLY A 522 15.73 -21.25 1.90
C GLY A 522 15.66 -19.77 1.53
N ARG A 523 16.77 -19.13 1.12
CA ARG A 523 16.82 -17.69 0.85
C ARG A 523 16.78 -17.35 -0.64
N PHE A 524 15.87 -16.44 -0.99
CA PHE A 524 15.67 -15.90 -2.34
C PHE A 524 16.67 -14.80 -2.70
N ARG A 525 17.97 -15.07 -2.54
CA ARG A 525 19.02 -14.13 -2.97
C ARG A 525 19.14 -14.11 -4.49
N ALA A 526 19.55 -12.97 -5.04
CA ALA A 526 19.72 -12.77 -6.48
C ALA A 526 20.71 -13.77 -7.12
N ASP A 527 21.71 -14.25 -6.38
CA ASP A 527 22.68 -15.24 -6.83
C ASP A 527 22.29 -16.70 -6.57
N SER A 528 21.17 -16.94 -5.89
CA SER A 528 20.74 -18.28 -5.50
C SER A 528 20.23 -19.10 -6.69
N VAL A 529 20.86 -20.25 -6.94
CA VAL A 529 20.37 -21.26 -7.89
C VAL A 529 19.24 -22.08 -7.27
N GLY A 530 19.33 -22.40 -5.98
CA GLY A 530 18.30 -23.16 -5.26
C GLY A 530 16.95 -22.45 -5.26
N ALA A 531 16.95 -21.12 -5.13
CA ALA A 531 15.73 -20.31 -5.23
C ALA A 531 15.07 -20.40 -6.60
N THR A 532 15.85 -20.44 -7.69
CA THR A 532 15.33 -20.63 -9.05
C THR A 532 14.67 -21.99 -9.22
N VAL A 533 15.34 -23.06 -8.79
CA VAL A 533 14.78 -24.42 -8.85
C VAL A 533 13.49 -24.49 -8.03
N TYR A 534 13.50 -23.93 -6.82
CA TYR A 534 12.33 -23.91 -5.93
C TYR A 534 11.15 -23.15 -6.55
N ARG A 535 11.40 -21.97 -7.14
CA ARG A 535 10.39 -21.16 -7.83
C ARG A 535 9.65 -21.97 -8.89
N PHE A 536 10.39 -22.54 -9.85
CA PHE A 536 9.75 -23.27 -10.95
C PHE A 536 9.10 -24.57 -10.48
N TRP A 537 9.72 -25.28 -9.52
CA TRP A 537 9.12 -26.45 -8.89
C TRP A 537 7.76 -26.14 -8.25
N ARG A 538 7.71 -25.13 -7.37
CA ARG A 538 6.45 -24.72 -6.72
C ARG A 538 5.42 -24.17 -7.71
N MET A 539 5.86 -23.46 -8.73
CA MET A 539 4.98 -22.94 -9.79
C MET A 539 4.30 -24.09 -10.55
N PHE A 540 5.07 -25.10 -10.99
CA PHE A 540 4.51 -26.25 -11.69
C PHE A 540 3.66 -27.16 -10.79
N TYR A 541 3.96 -27.21 -9.49
CA TYR A 541 3.10 -27.89 -8.53
C TYR A 541 1.72 -27.19 -8.43
N ALA A 542 1.72 -25.86 -8.34
CA ALA A 542 0.49 -25.07 -8.24
C ALA A 542 -0.39 -25.10 -9.51
N GLU A 543 0.14 -25.53 -10.67
CA GLU A 543 -0.68 -25.77 -11.87
C GLU A 543 -1.65 -26.95 -11.69
N HIS A 544 -1.27 -27.96 -10.89
CA HIS A 544 -2.12 -29.11 -10.56
C HIS A 544 -2.88 -28.90 -9.23
N HIS A 545 -2.41 -27.95 -8.41
CA HIS A 545 -2.96 -27.61 -7.10
C HIS A 545 -3.35 -26.13 -7.01
N PRO A 546 -4.37 -25.68 -7.78
CA PRO A 546 -4.78 -24.28 -7.80
C PRO A 546 -5.34 -23.77 -6.46
N GLU A 547 -5.65 -24.66 -5.52
CA GLU A 547 -6.06 -24.33 -4.16
C GLU A 547 -4.95 -23.71 -3.31
N VAL A 548 -3.68 -23.85 -3.70
CA VAL A 548 -2.53 -23.29 -2.95
C VAL A 548 -2.53 -21.76 -3.02
N ASN A 549 -2.61 -21.12 -1.85
CA ASN A 549 -2.51 -19.67 -1.70
C ASN A 549 -1.71 -19.28 -0.43
N SER A 550 -1.49 -17.97 -0.24
CA SER A 550 -0.72 -17.43 0.88
C SER A 550 -1.33 -17.65 2.26
N ASP A 551 -2.62 -17.97 2.35
CA ASP A 551 -3.32 -18.26 3.62
C ASP A 551 -3.22 -19.74 3.99
N ASN A 552 -3.07 -20.64 3.01
CA ASN A 552 -3.16 -22.07 3.23
C ASN A 552 -1.93 -22.87 2.79
N GLU A 553 -0.86 -22.26 2.24
CA GLU A 553 0.22 -23.01 1.62
C GLU A 553 0.90 -24.03 2.56
N MET A 554 0.98 -23.75 3.86
CA MET A 554 1.51 -24.71 4.85
C MET A 554 0.61 -25.93 5.05
N ARG A 555 -0.70 -25.80 4.80
CA ARG A 555 -1.67 -26.91 4.84
C ARG A 555 -1.62 -27.74 3.56
N CYS A 556 -1.23 -27.13 2.44
CA CYS A 556 -1.17 -27.77 1.12
C CYS A 556 0.16 -28.47 0.81
N VAL A 557 1.08 -28.56 1.78
CA VAL A 557 2.30 -29.38 1.64
C VAL A 557 1.91 -30.83 1.28
N PRO A 558 2.56 -31.49 0.30
CA PRO A 558 2.21 -32.83 -0.18
C PRO A 558 2.21 -33.88 0.93
N ARG A 559 1.11 -34.66 1.04
CA ARG A 559 0.94 -35.67 2.11
C ARG A 559 0.56 -37.05 1.59
N ASN A 560 -0.37 -37.11 0.65
CA ASN A 560 -0.84 -38.38 0.09
C ASN A 560 0.01 -38.80 -1.13
N THR A 561 -0.14 -40.04 -1.59
CA THR A 561 0.69 -40.58 -2.67
C THR A 561 0.54 -39.81 -3.99
N GLU A 562 -0.66 -39.33 -4.32
CA GLU A 562 -0.93 -38.55 -5.53
C GLU A 562 -0.20 -37.21 -5.49
N GLN A 563 -0.40 -36.42 -4.42
CA GLN A 563 0.30 -35.15 -4.22
C GLN A 563 1.82 -35.32 -4.17
N GLN A 564 2.31 -36.43 -3.61
CA GLN A 564 3.73 -36.76 -3.58
C GLN A 564 4.27 -37.03 -4.99
N GLN A 565 3.50 -37.72 -5.83
CA GLN A 565 3.82 -37.94 -7.23
C GLN A 565 3.81 -36.61 -8.01
N ASP A 566 2.78 -35.78 -7.83
CA ASP A 566 2.68 -34.45 -8.44
C ASP A 566 3.86 -33.55 -8.07
N ALA A 567 4.35 -33.63 -6.82
CA ALA A 567 5.52 -32.89 -6.37
C ALA A 567 6.81 -33.34 -7.08
N ILE A 568 6.97 -34.64 -7.35
CA ILE A 568 8.11 -35.19 -8.10
C ILE A 568 8.01 -34.80 -9.58
N ASP A 569 6.82 -34.89 -10.16
CA ASP A 569 6.59 -34.56 -11.57
C ASP A 569 6.73 -33.06 -11.83
N ALA A 570 6.29 -32.21 -10.91
CA ALA A 570 6.56 -30.78 -10.93
C ALA A 570 8.07 -30.46 -10.89
N LEU A 571 8.85 -31.23 -10.11
CA LEU A 571 10.30 -31.05 -10.07
C LEU A 571 10.95 -31.48 -11.39
N ARG A 572 10.49 -32.59 -11.98
CA ARG A 572 10.92 -33.04 -13.32
C ARG A 572 10.63 -31.96 -14.37
N LYS A 573 9.42 -31.41 -14.36
CA LYS A 573 9.01 -30.31 -15.24
C LYS A 573 9.87 -29.06 -15.03
N ALA A 574 10.24 -28.73 -13.79
CA ALA A 574 11.16 -27.63 -13.48
C ALA A 574 12.55 -27.83 -14.08
N VAL A 575 13.10 -29.05 -13.98
CA VAL A 575 14.39 -29.41 -14.56
C VAL A 575 14.37 -29.30 -16.09
N ASP A 576 13.33 -29.84 -16.72
CA ASP A 576 13.17 -29.79 -18.18
C ASP A 576 12.99 -28.35 -18.65
N TYR A 577 12.15 -27.58 -17.97
CA TYR A 577 11.92 -26.16 -18.28
C TYR A 577 13.21 -25.35 -18.21
N LEU A 578 13.98 -25.48 -17.12
CA LEU A 578 15.23 -24.75 -16.94
C LEU A 578 16.27 -25.14 -17.99
N SER A 579 16.42 -26.44 -18.24
CA SER A 579 17.36 -26.96 -19.24
C SER A 579 17.01 -26.50 -20.65
N ASN A 580 15.73 -26.49 -21.02
CA ASN A 580 15.28 -26.09 -22.35
C ASN A 580 15.29 -24.56 -22.54
N LYS A 581 14.85 -23.78 -21.54
CA LYS A 581 14.76 -22.32 -21.65
C LYS A 581 16.09 -21.61 -21.49
N PHE A 582 16.96 -22.10 -20.59
CA PHE A 582 18.22 -21.44 -20.26
C PHE A 582 19.46 -22.23 -20.69
N GLY A 583 19.28 -23.40 -21.30
CA GLY A 583 20.37 -24.29 -21.72
C GLY A 583 21.09 -25.00 -20.56
N LYS A 584 20.64 -24.82 -19.32
CA LYS A 584 21.23 -25.41 -18.12
C LYS A 584 20.26 -25.35 -16.92
N LEU A 585 20.48 -26.25 -15.95
CA LEU A 585 19.75 -26.27 -14.68
C LEU A 585 20.22 -25.15 -13.72
N GLU A 586 21.52 -24.85 -13.68
CA GLU A 586 22.09 -23.89 -12.74
C GLU A 586 21.95 -22.44 -13.21
N VAL A 587 20.76 -21.91 -12.99
CA VAL A 587 20.40 -20.53 -13.33
C VAL A 587 20.27 -19.71 -12.05
N PRO A 588 21.15 -18.74 -11.78
CA PRO A 588 20.98 -17.82 -10.66
C PRO A 588 19.67 -17.03 -10.78
N LEU A 589 18.99 -16.77 -9.66
CA LEU A 589 17.69 -16.08 -9.64
C LEU A 589 17.69 -14.75 -10.41
N ARG A 590 18.78 -13.98 -10.35
CA ARG A 590 18.95 -12.71 -11.08
C ARG A 590 18.79 -12.83 -12.58
N ASN A 591 18.96 -14.01 -13.17
CA ASN A 591 18.76 -14.22 -14.60
C ASN A 591 17.28 -14.48 -14.95
N VAL A 592 16.49 -14.86 -13.95
CA VAL A 592 15.06 -15.19 -14.06
C VAL A 592 14.22 -14.03 -13.58
N GLN A 593 14.44 -13.54 -12.37
CA GLN A 593 13.69 -12.46 -11.74
C GLN A 593 14.33 -11.11 -12.06
N ARG A 594 13.61 -10.28 -12.82
CA ARG A 594 14.15 -9.06 -13.43
C ARG A 594 13.31 -7.85 -13.05
N MET A 595 13.96 -6.79 -12.62
CA MET A 595 13.38 -5.46 -12.49
C MET A 595 13.67 -4.67 -13.76
N GLN A 596 12.62 -4.17 -14.42
CA GLN A 596 12.71 -3.49 -15.71
C GLN A 596 12.04 -2.13 -15.66
N ARG A 597 12.70 -1.13 -16.24
CA ARG A 597 12.14 0.21 -16.40
C ARG A 597 12.73 0.89 -17.63
N GLY A 598 11.90 1.20 -18.62
CA GLY A 598 12.39 1.67 -19.92
C GLY A 598 13.42 0.71 -20.52
N LYS A 599 14.62 1.21 -20.84
CA LYS A 599 15.75 0.40 -21.35
C LYS A 599 16.55 -0.33 -20.26
N HIS A 600 16.28 -0.06 -18.99
CA HIS A 600 17.05 -0.60 -17.88
C HIS A 600 16.50 -1.97 -17.45
N ASP A 601 17.41 -2.90 -17.16
CA ASP A 601 17.08 -4.27 -16.79
C ASP A 601 18.14 -4.80 -15.81
N ILE A 602 17.73 -5.08 -14.57
CA ILE A 602 18.61 -5.61 -13.51
C ILE A 602 17.98 -6.82 -12.81
N GLY A 603 18.79 -7.76 -12.38
CA GLY A 603 18.31 -8.96 -11.69
C GLY A 603 18.16 -8.71 -10.18
N VAL A 604 17.10 -9.25 -9.58
CA VAL A 604 16.74 -8.95 -8.18
C VAL A 604 16.35 -10.20 -7.40
N GLY A 605 16.61 -10.19 -6.09
CA GLY A 605 16.16 -11.21 -5.14
C GLY A 605 14.81 -10.88 -4.50
N GLY A 606 14.40 -11.67 -3.50
CA GLY A 606 13.13 -11.53 -2.81
C GLY A 606 12.00 -12.37 -3.38
N LEU A 607 10.94 -12.55 -2.60
CA LEU A 607 9.75 -13.32 -2.97
C LEU A 607 8.53 -12.86 -2.18
N GLN A 608 7.45 -12.53 -2.90
CA GLN A 608 6.11 -12.57 -2.34
C GLN A 608 5.16 -13.07 -3.44
N SER A 609 4.57 -14.24 -3.22
CA SER A 609 3.67 -14.89 -4.15
C SER A 609 2.65 -15.71 -3.39
N SER A 610 1.37 -15.62 -3.79
CA SER A 610 0.32 -16.47 -3.26
C SER A 610 0.64 -17.97 -3.44
N LYS A 611 1.36 -18.36 -4.50
CA LYS A 611 1.60 -19.77 -4.83
C LYS A 611 2.92 -20.33 -4.30
N LEU A 612 3.95 -19.49 -4.17
CA LEU A 612 5.33 -19.94 -3.90
C LEU A 612 5.76 -19.73 -2.45
N GLY A 613 5.03 -18.88 -1.71
CA GLY A 613 5.38 -18.40 -0.36
C GLY A 613 5.87 -16.95 -0.36
N ASP A 614 6.28 -16.48 0.81
CA ASP A 614 6.65 -15.10 1.09
C ASP A 614 7.87 -14.99 2.02
N CYS A 615 8.66 -13.93 1.83
CA CYS A 615 9.74 -13.52 2.73
C CYS A 615 9.67 -12.02 3.02
N LEU A 616 10.44 -11.54 4.02
CA LEU A 616 10.40 -10.13 4.41
C LEU A 616 10.79 -9.22 3.23
N ARG A 617 11.81 -9.62 2.47
CA ARG A 617 12.16 -9.00 1.18
C ARG A 617 11.12 -9.32 0.10
N ALA A 618 10.00 -8.62 0.10
CA ALA A 618 8.92 -8.86 -0.84
C ALA A 618 9.24 -8.31 -2.24
N VAL A 619 9.14 -9.18 -3.25
CA VAL A 619 9.14 -8.82 -4.67
C VAL A 619 8.07 -9.65 -5.37
N TRP A 620 7.15 -8.97 -6.03
CA TRP A 620 6.10 -9.55 -6.86
C TRP A 620 6.60 -9.68 -8.28
N THR A 621 6.22 -10.75 -8.94
CA THR A 621 6.59 -10.97 -10.34
C THR A 621 5.39 -11.49 -11.12
N ARG A 622 5.30 -11.09 -12.39
CA ARG A 622 4.46 -11.82 -13.36
C ARG A 622 4.96 -13.24 -13.55
N ASP A 623 4.10 -14.08 -14.11
CA ASP A 623 4.48 -15.38 -14.65
C ASP A 623 5.58 -15.24 -15.71
N PRO A 624 6.38 -16.29 -15.94
CA PRO A 624 7.52 -16.24 -16.85
C PRO A 624 7.13 -15.81 -18.28
N ASP A 625 7.86 -14.85 -18.85
CA ASP A 625 7.74 -14.47 -20.26
C ASP A 625 8.24 -15.58 -21.21
N GLU A 626 8.19 -15.33 -22.53
CA GLU A 626 8.66 -16.29 -23.53
C GLU A 626 10.15 -16.70 -23.35
N ARG A 627 10.96 -15.83 -22.74
CA ARG A 627 12.37 -16.04 -22.42
C ARG A 627 12.57 -16.67 -21.03
N GLY A 628 11.49 -16.98 -20.32
CA GLY A 628 11.49 -17.53 -18.97
C GLY A 628 11.76 -16.51 -17.88
N ARG A 629 11.70 -15.21 -18.17
CA ARG A 629 11.95 -14.14 -17.18
C ARG A 629 10.66 -13.79 -16.45
N CYS A 630 10.74 -13.72 -15.13
CA CYS A 630 9.67 -13.24 -14.26
C CYS A 630 9.90 -11.76 -13.98
N ILE A 631 9.10 -10.88 -14.60
CA ILE A 631 9.29 -9.43 -14.49
C ILE A 631 8.65 -8.93 -13.18
N ALA A 632 9.44 -8.21 -12.39
CA ALA A 632 9.01 -7.64 -11.13
C ALA A 632 8.00 -6.50 -11.35
N THR A 633 6.94 -6.48 -10.55
CA THR A 633 5.82 -5.52 -10.70
C THR A 633 5.50 -4.75 -9.43
N GLY A 634 6.04 -5.17 -8.30
CA GLY A 634 5.74 -4.59 -6.99
C GLY A 634 6.47 -5.33 -5.87
N GLY A 635 6.07 -5.05 -4.65
CA GLY A 635 6.76 -5.50 -3.44
C GLY A 635 7.25 -4.28 -2.65
N GLN A 636 8.35 -4.42 -1.91
CA GLN A 636 8.95 -3.31 -1.14
C GLN A 636 9.12 -2.07 -2.03
N SER A 637 8.57 -0.95 -1.59
CA SER A 637 8.38 0.22 -2.47
C SER A 637 9.04 1.50 -1.96
N CYS A 638 9.06 1.69 -0.64
CA CYS A 638 9.75 2.79 0.03
C CYS A 638 10.26 2.35 1.41
N THR A 639 11.16 1.37 1.41
CA THR A 639 11.72 0.81 2.64
C THR A 639 12.57 1.87 3.34
N CYS A 640 12.32 2.09 4.62
CA CYS A 640 13.04 3.08 5.43
C CYS A 640 13.31 2.57 6.85
N ILE A 641 14.56 2.69 7.29
CA ILE A 641 14.99 2.47 8.66
C ILE A 641 15.16 3.83 9.34
N VAL A 642 14.51 4.02 10.49
CA VAL A 642 14.63 5.23 11.31
C VAL A 642 15.25 4.88 12.65
N ILE A 643 16.32 5.58 13.01
CA ILE A 643 17.01 5.52 14.29
C ILE A 643 16.70 6.83 15.02
N HIS A 644 16.04 6.75 16.17
CA HIS A 644 15.50 7.91 16.88
C HIS A 644 16.58 8.60 17.74
N THR A 645 17.71 8.93 17.13
CA THR A 645 18.61 9.95 17.67
C THR A 645 17.98 11.34 17.51
N HIS A 646 18.57 12.36 18.11
CA HIS A 646 18.11 13.74 17.93
C HIS A 646 19.29 14.62 17.46
N PRO A 647 19.37 15.00 16.17
CA PRO A 647 18.39 14.72 15.11
C PRO A 647 18.33 13.23 14.70
N PRO A 648 17.24 12.78 14.06
CA PRO A 648 17.08 11.40 13.62
C PRO A 648 18.10 11.02 12.54
N LYS A 649 18.52 9.76 12.55
CA LYS A 649 19.27 9.16 11.44
C LYS A 649 18.35 8.18 10.72
N ALA A 650 18.33 8.22 9.40
CA ALA A 650 17.50 7.31 8.63
C ALA A 650 18.20 6.85 7.35
N PHE A 651 17.73 5.71 6.84
CA PHE A 651 18.17 5.12 5.58
C PHE A 651 16.95 4.73 4.77
N SER A 652 16.92 5.04 3.48
CA SER A 652 15.82 4.68 2.58
C SER A 652 16.30 3.93 1.35
N ILE A 653 15.37 3.28 0.67
CA ILE A 653 15.53 2.84 -0.70
C ILE A 653 14.18 2.83 -1.42
N THR A 654 14.19 3.16 -2.70
CA THR A 654 13.08 2.89 -3.62
C THR A 654 13.57 1.97 -4.74
N PRO A 655 12.70 1.16 -5.36
CA PRO A 655 13.10 0.19 -6.40
C PRO A 655 13.81 0.82 -7.60
N TYR A 656 13.43 2.04 -8.00
CA TYR A 656 13.95 2.67 -9.21
C TYR A 656 14.82 3.89 -8.91
N GLY A 657 14.19 4.98 -8.50
CA GLY A 657 14.80 6.30 -8.35
C GLY A 657 13.72 7.37 -8.11
N GLN A 658 14.16 8.60 -7.89
CA GLN A 658 13.27 9.70 -7.49
C GLN A 658 12.33 10.16 -8.63
N SER A 659 12.77 10.11 -9.88
CA SER A 659 12.07 10.70 -11.02
C SER A 659 11.41 9.66 -11.94
N ASP A 660 10.34 10.08 -12.62
CA ASP A 660 9.69 9.31 -13.68
C ASP A 660 10.07 9.78 -15.08
N ASN A 661 10.87 10.84 -15.19
CA ASN A 661 11.43 11.27 -16.46
C ASN A 661 12.58 10.34 -16.88
N GLU A 662 12.46 9.66 -18.03
CA GLU A 662 13.47 8.74 -18.55
C GLU A 662 14.84 9.38 -18.85
N HIS A 663 14.88 10.71 -18.96
CA HIS A 663 16.10 11.49 -19.16
C HIS A 663 16.71 11.98 -17.84
N SER A 664 16.01 11.83 -16.71
CA SER A 664 16.54 12.22 -15.40
C SER A 664 17.65 11.25 -14.98
N PRO A 665 18.76 11.75 -14.39
CA PRO A 665 19.74 10.86 -13.76
C PRO A 665 19.12 10.01 -12.63
N HIS A 666 18.02 10.46 -12.03
CA HIS A 666 17.30 9.77 -10.95
C HIS A 666 16.14 8.89 -11.43
N TYR A 667 16.16 8.47 -12.70
CA TYR A 667 15.16 7.54 -13.23
C TYR A 667 15.35 6.10 -12.73
N PHE A 668 16.61 5.68 -12.52
CA PHE A 668 16.98 4.29 -12.22
C PHE A 668 18.28 4.18 -11.39
N ASP A 669 18.71 5.27 -10.73
CA ASP A 669 19.96 5.37 -9.98
C ASP A 669 19.97 4.57 -8.65
N GLN A 670 18.80 4.32 -8.06
CA GLN A 670 18.66 3.53 -6.84
C GLN A 670 18.52 2.02 -7.11
N ALA A 671 18.21 1.62 -8.34
CA ALA A 671 17.95 0.23 -8.70
C ALA A 671 19.10 -0.74 -8.37
N GLU A 672 20.35 -0.32 -8.56
CA GLU A 672 21.52 -1.13 -8.21
C GLU A 672 21.62 -1.35 -6.69
N LEU A 673 21.39 -0.30 -5.90
CA LEU A 673 21.36 -0.40 -4.43
C LEU A 673 20.25 -1.33 -3.98
N TYR A 674 19.04 -1.17 -4.55
CA TYR A 674 17.90 -2.03 -4.26
C TYR A 674 18.21 -3.49 -4.60
N ALA A 675 18.76 -3.77 -5.79
CA ALA A 675 19.11 -5.12 -6.22
C ALA A 675 20.15 -5.77 -5.30
N THR A 676 21.13 -4.98 -4.84
CA THR A 676 22.25 -5.41 -3.98
C THR A 676 21.99 -5.31 -2.47
N GLU A 677 20.72 -5.13 -2.05
CA GLU A 677 20.32 -5.13 -0.62
C GLU A 677 20.96 -3.97 0.17
N ARG A 678 21.13 -2.82 -0.47
CA ARG A 678 21.70 -1.61 0.13
C ARG A 678 20.68 -0.50 0.22
N MET A 679 20.78 0.30 1.28
CA MET A 679 19.99 1.51 1.48
C MET A 679 20.90 2.74 1.41
N LYS A 680 20.34 3.87 0.99
CA LYS A 680 21.00 5.18 1.02
C LYS A 680 20.66 5.93 2.32
N PRO A 681 21.50 6.86 2.80
CA PRO A 681 21.10 7.78 3.87
C PRO A 681 19.89 8.63 3.45
N MET A 682 19.03 8.96 4.41
CA MET A 682 18.09 10.08 4.31
C MET A 682 18.66 11.27 5.08
N TRP A 683 19.14 12.28 4.38
CA TRP A 683 19.76 13.44 5.02
C TRP A 683 18.72 14.34 5.69
N PHE A 684 18.72 14.36 7.03
CA PHE A 684 17.76 15.14 7.80
C PHE A 684 18.35 16.49 8.22
N GLY A 685 17.78 17.58 7.71
CA GLY A 685 18.23 18.96 7.96
C GLY A 685 19.47 19.40 7.16
N ARG A 686 19.74 20.72 7.17
CA ARG A 686 20.79 21.36 6.34
C ARG A 686 22.20 20.85 6.61
N ALA A 687 22.53 20.53 7.86
CA ALA A 687 23.87 20.09 8.22
C ALA A 687 24.20 18.71 7.61
N ALA A 688 23.22 17.81 7.57
CA ALA A 688 23.39 16.48 7.00
C ALA A 688 23.59 16.52 5.47
N LEU A 689 23.05 17.52 4.78
CA LEU A 689 23.18 17.68 3.33
C LEU A 689 24.57 18.10 2.86
N LYS A 690 25.42 18.63 3.74
CA LYS A 690 26.71 19.20 3.34
C LYS A 690 27.59 18.12 2.67
N GLY A 691 27.94 18.34 1.40
CA GLY A 691 28.73 17.41 0.59
C GLY A 691 27.91 16.35 -0.16
N HIS A 692 26.58 16.45 -0.10
CA HIS A 692 25.63 15.54 -0.74
C HIS A 692 24.61 16.27 -1.62
N ILE A 693 24.81 17.58 -1.85
CA ILE A 693 24.00 18.41 -2.75
C ILE A 693 24.57 18.27 -4.16
N GLU A 694 23.69 18.14 -5.15
CA GLU A 694 24.03 18.12 -6.57
C GLU A 694 23.82 19.47 -7.28
#